data_AF-A0A812Q320-F1
#
_entry.id   AF-A0A812Q320-F1
#
_cell.length_a   1.000
_cell.length_b   1.000
_cell.length_c   1.000
_cell.angle_alpha   90.00
_cell.angle_beta   90.00
_cell.angle_gamma   90.00
#
_symmetry.space_group_name_H-M   'P 1'
#
loop_
_entity.id
_entity.type
_entity.pdbx_description
1 polymer ?
#
loop_
_entity_poly.entity_id
_entity_poly.type
_entity_poly.pdbx_seq_one_letter_code
_entity_poly.pdbx_strand_id
1 'polypeptide(L)'
;MMKSPQGSEGRPRSDNDEETLLMDSLKKNKSTLIGAPGEVEATVVPYEKCRWDFFLSHKQSNAQDAVQNLRLAIGEKFMGASFWLDIEQDPTVRGMCHGVCHSRNVLVFLTEGISESKFCQMEMRWAVAAKRNIILVMETDDRHGKPDMKELIRKCPEDVQHLFEEIPIIPWFRDPEFRSVSVDKIVRNLAKDPRKTDADKKKSKPLVYGNGDSEEGAEVFDQSFVKFTAACGVALPGAGRRTQCWAVAVRVILLTCGMMCCSRLATPEGPGFLDYLTIIQIVAAHPMIFFLLHVVLVILQSPLVADLLENHIDVASEGKKLRFKTKLLTALVFLLTTTLSLWGWVGYLPGFFSAYYLTAAEDGNPVSDGLVAYGIAHGITWILILPIFFGSFFAALMIMFILQELCFMALLTAFNDLNEEIAFSGLEAVAFSENSIHVSVHDLYRFQVKYASSWALFKKIQDKIAMPLQIFWVIEVSIMAWSIWSMTQGIAADPGDERVLRLKSYWNLIVRLSWFVGGSPWFGAGSWITGILPWGSNYYAWRMDNLTKRLLFKQPTLRNSMRTFLQEFPLEFRSGFLQTTPIMLPLFSVILATNTVGFASIMNCESARAASTCAVNANVVELESTWEEARTSETWILLEGLLWRRHGAASKKSQCRALGRQLIEIQKEWRRLEEKRNQIPSEDVIRRTNLLLRLGRANSHPEGQGTPALSGVGSPYPAHLLVPGSTPTRAPTPLERASSYPGQPAVPALPARALKQVQLSLPLPTK
;
A
#
# COMPACT_ATOMS: atom_id res chain seq x y z
N MET A 1 -37.56 44.29 -56.62
CA MET A 1 -37.85 42.84 -56.74
C MET A 1 -36.71 42.08 -56.09
N MET A 2 -37.06 41.16 -55.19
CA MET A 2 -36.22 40.46 -54.21
C MET A 2 -35.01 39.72 -54.80
N LYS A 3 -33.88 39.72 -54.06
CA LYS A 3 -33.14 38.49 -53.68
C LYS A 3 -32.24 38.76 -52.49
N SER A 4 -32.47 37.97 -51.43
CA SER A 4 -31.74 37.89 -50.16
C SER A 4 -30.37 37.22 -50.35
N PRO A 5 -29.32 37.58 -49.57
CA PRO A 5 -28.09 36.80 -49.49
C PRO A 5 -28.15 35.74 -48.37
N GLN A 6 -27.75 34.52 -48.76
CA GLN A 6 -27.56 33.35 -47.91
C GLN A 6 -26.46 33.58 -46.85
N GLY A 7 -26.75 33.15 -45.63
CA GLY A 7 -25.79 33.05 -44.54
C GLY A 7 -24.87 31.84 -44.71
N SER A 8 -23.59 32.04 -44.45
CA SER A 8 -22.59 30.98 -44.29
C SER A 8 -22.31 30.76 -42.80
N GLU A 9 -22.62 29.56 -42.31
CA GLU A 9 -22.26 29.06 -40.99
C GLU A 9 -20.73 28.98 -40.85
N GLY A 10 -20.18 29.76 -39.90
CA GLY A 10 -18.79 29.66 -39.46
C GLY A 10 -18.66 28.68 -38.30
N ARG A 11 -17.71 27.74 -38.42
CA ARG A 11 -17.30 26.78 -37.37
C ARG A 11 -16.97 27.48 -36.04
N PRO A 12 -17.20 26.83 -34.89
CA PRO A 12 -16.73 27.32 -33.61
C PRO A 12 -15.18 27.35 -33.60
N ARG A 13 -14.63 28.53 -33.34
CA ARG A 13 -13.20 28.73 -33.02
C ARG A 13 -12.90 28.02 -31.70
N SER A 14 -11.80 27.28 -31.65
CA SER A 14 -11.31 26.64 -30.43
C SER A 14 -10.69 27.67 -29.49
N ASP A 15 -10.99 27.57 -28.20
CA ASP A 15 -10.55 28.45 -27.11
C ASP A 15 -9.02 28.63 -26.99
N ASN A 16 -8.22 27.81 -27.67
CA ASN A 16 -6.75 27.90 -27.64
C ASN A 16 -6.18 29.08 -28.48
N ASP A 17 -6.96 29.66 -29.39
CA ASP A 17 -6.49 30.76 -30.25
C ASP A 17 -6.59 32.13 -29.53
N GLU A 18 -7.49 32.28 -28.56
CA GLU A 18 -7.64 33.51 -27.77
C GLU A 18 -6.53 33.67 -26.71
N GLU A 19 -6.13 32.59 -26.05
CA GLU A 19 -5.04 32.61 -25.06
C GLU A 19 -3.68 32.93 -25.72
N THR A 20 -3.47 32.46 -26.95
CA THR A 20 -2.26 32.74 -27.72
C THR A 20 -2.21 34.20 -28.19
N LEU A 21 -3.34 34.77 -28.60
CA LEU A 21 -3.45 36.19 -28.97
C LEU A 21 -3.33 37.12 -27.75
N LEU A 22 -3.83 36.72 -26.58
CA LEU A 22 -3.67 37.47 -25.33
C LEU A 22 -2.20 37.49 -24.88
N MET A 23 -1.50 36.35 -24.97
CA MET A 23 -0.08 36.24 -24.64
C MET A 23 0.83 37.01 -25.62
N ASP A 24 0.49 37.06 -26.90
CA ASP A 24 1.23 37.86 -27.89
C ASP A 24 0.95 39.37 -27.77
N SER A 25 -0.26 39.74 -27.34
CA SER A 25 -0.60 41.14 -27.01
C SER A 25 0.12 41.62 -25.74
N LEU A 26 0.23 40.76 -24.72
CA LEU A 26 1.03 41.02 -23.51
C LEU A 26 2.54 41.08 -23.77
N LYS A 27 3.05 40.32 -24.75
CA LYS A 27 4.44 40.43 -25.21
C LYS A 27 4.69 41.71 -26.01
N LYS A 28 3.75 42.16 -26.85
CA LYS A 28 3.90 43.40 -27.63
C LYS A 28 3.78 44.67 -26.78
N ASN A 29 2.99 44.67 -25.71
CA ASN A 29 2.86 45.84 -24.81
C ASN A 29 4.00 45.99 -23.79
N LYS A 30 4.86 44.98 -23.61
CA LYS A 30 6.05 45.09 -22.72
C LYS A 30 7.22 45.89 -23.30
N SER A 31 7.17 46.27 -24.57
CA SER A 31 8.27 46.95 -25.28
C SER A 31 8.18 48.49 -25.29
N THR A 32 7.10 49.09 -24.79
CA THR A 32 6.82 50.53 -25.00
C THR A 32 6.73 51.36 -23.70
N LEU A 33 7.24 50.83 -22.59
CA LEU A 33 7.33 51.52 -21.29
C LEU A 33 8.81 51.69 -20.87
N ILE A 34 9.67 52.18 -21.76
CA ILE A 34 11.07 52.50 -21.39
C ILE A 34 11.50 53.76 -22.14
N GLY A 35 11.90 54.81 -21.40
CA GLY A 35 12.66 55.90 -21.99
C GLY A 35 12.58 57.28 -21.34
N ALA A 36 12.43 57.41 -20.01
CA ALA A 36 12.88 58.64 -19.35
C ALA A 36 14.41 58.53 -19.13
N PRO A 37 15.23 59.55 -19.46
CA PRO A 37 16.69 59.47 -19.30
C PRO A 37 17.04 59.45 -17.80
N GLY A 38 17.49 58.31 -17.29
CA GLY A 38 17.99 58.17 -15.92
C GLY A 38 17.50 56.96 -15.11
N GLU A 39 16.65 56.08 -15.65
CA GLU A 39 16.20 54.89 -14.92
C GLU A 39 17.29 53.80 -14.88
N VAL A 40 17.62 53.34 -13.66
CA VAL A 40 18.53 52.22 -13.43
C VAL A 40 17.78 50.92 -13.71
N GLU A 41 18.19 50.22 -14.78
CA GLU A 41 17.58 48.94 -15.17
C GLU A 41 18.09 47.79 -14.27
N ALA A 42 17.17 46.96 -13.80
CA ALA A 42 17.50 45.79 -12.99
C ALA A 42 18.16 44.70 -13.84
N THR A 43 19.19 44.06 -13.30
CA THR A 43 19.92 42.98 -13.99
C THR A 43 19.65 41.63 -13.34
N VAL A 44 19.42 40.61 -14.17
CA VAL A 44 19.26 39.22 -13.70
C VAL A 44 20.65 38.65 -13.39
N VAL A 45 21.01 38.66 -12.11
CA VAL A 45 22.21 38.00 -11.58
C VAL A 45 21.89 36.54 -11.19
N PRO A 46 22.65 35.54 -11.64
CA PRO A 46 22.49 34.15 -11.19
C PRO A 46 22.59 34.03 -9.66
N TYR A 47 21.79 33.15 -9.05
CA TYR A 47 21.72 32.97 -7.59
C TYR A 47 23.07 32.61 -6.94
N GLU A 48 23.97 31.96 -7.69
CA GLU A 48 25.31 31.59 -7.24
C GLU A 48 26.23 32.81 -7.08
N LYS A 49 25.91 33.91 -7.78
CA LYS A 49 26.66 35.17 -7.77
C LYS A 49 26.02 36.24 -6.88
N CYS A 50 24.86 35.96 -6.28
CA CYS A 50 24.26 36.85 -5.29
C CYS A 50 25.19 36.97 -4.06
N ARG A 51 25.47 38.22 -3.66
CA ARG A 51 26.34 38.55 -2.53
C ARG A 51 25.61 38.48 -1.19
N TRP A 52 24.29 38.70 -1.21
CA TRP A 52 23.46 38.74 -0.01
C TRP A 52 22.39 37.66 -0.06
N ASP A 53 22.06 37.10 1.09
CA ASP A 53 20.93 36.17 1.22
C ASP A 53 19.60 36.93 1.25
N PHE A 54 19.59 38.12 1.84
CA PHE A 54 18.40 38.95 1.99
C PHE A 54 18.64 40.41 1.60
N PHE A 55 17.71 40.97 0.85
CA PHE A 55 17.45 42.40 0.77
C PHE A 55 16.23 42.72 1.63
N LEU A 56 16.33 43.69 2.54
CA LEU A 56 15.24 44.04 3.45
C LEU A 56 14.58 45.36 3.02
N SER A 57 13.51 45.26 2.23
CA SER A 57 12.71 46.40 1.77
C SER A 57 11.66 46.79 2.80
N HIS A 58 11.65 48.07 3.22
CA HIS A 58 10.71 48.56 4.21
C HIS A 58 10.52 50.08 4.14
N LYS A 59 9.40 50.57 4.68
CA LYS A 59 9.18 52.01 4.87
C LYS A 59 9.89 52.47 6.14
N GLN A 60 11.00 53.21 5.97
CA GLN A 60 11.89 53.65 7.06
C GLN A 60 11.14 54.30 8.23
N SER A 61 10.14 55.15 7.97
CA SER A 61 9.40 55.87 9.01
C SER A 61 8.61 54.97 9.97
N ASN A 62 8.30 53.73 9.57
CA ASN A 62 7.35 52.87 10.28
C ASN A 62 7.98 51.57 10.80
N ALA A 63 8.93 51.00 10.06
CA ALA A 63 9.35 49.60 10.25
C ALA A 63 10.82 49.41 10.61
N GLN A 64 11.58 50.48 10.85
CA GLN A 64 13.03 50.39 11.05
C GLN A 64 13.40 49.47 12.22
N ASP A 65 12.69 49.54 13.35
CA ASP A 65 12.93 48.71 14.53
C ASP A 65 12.52 47.24 14.29
N ALA A 66 11.38 47.01 13.65
CA ALA A 66 10.88 45.68 13.31
C ALA A 66 11.85 44.93 12.40
N VAL A 67 12.38 45.60 11.38
CA VAL A 67 13.27 45.01 10.38
C VAL A 67 14.63 44.66 10.99
N GLN A 68 15.14 45.45 11.94
CA GLN A 68 16.35 45.09 12.68
C GLN A 68 16.12 43.86 13.57
N ASN A 69 14.99 43.79 14.29
CA ASN A 69 14.62 42.61 15.07
C ASN A 69 14.43 41.36 14.19
N LEU A 70 13.84 41.54 13.01
CA LEU A 70 13.67 40.49 12.02
C LEU A 70 15.01 39.97 11.52
N ARG A 71 15.95 40.86 11.19
CA ARG A 71 17.32 40.49 10.79
C ARG A 71 18.01 39.67 11.87
N LEU A 72 17.97 40.10 13.13
CA LEU A 72 18.59 39.38 14.24
C LEU A 72 17.98 37.98 14.39
N ALA A 73 16.65 37.88 14.39
CA ALA A 73 15.95 36.61 14.55
C ALA A 73 16.21 35.64 13.37
N ILE A 74 16.30 36.17 12.14
CA ILE A 74 16.72 35.37 10.97
C ILE A 74 18.19 34.94 11.13
N GLY A 75 19.09 35.83 11.58
CA GLY A 75 20.51 35.52 11.76
C GLY A 75 20.77 34.45 12.83
N GLU A 76 19.97 34.43 13.90
CA GLU A 76 20.00 33.38 14.92
C GLU A 76 19.55 32.03 14.37
N LYS A 77 18.47 32.00 13.56
CA LYS A 77 17.94 30.76 12.98
C LYS A 77 18.77 30.25 11.79
N PHE A 78 19.29 31.17 10.99
CA PHE A 78 20.06 30.91 9.77
C PHE A 78 21.47 31.49 9.93
N MET A 79 22.30 30.77 10.68
CA MET A 79 23.67 31.19 10.98
C MET A 79 24.47 31.53 9.71
N GLY A 80 25.09 32.70 9.72
CA GLY A 80 25.88 33.21 8.60
C GLY A 80 25.06 33.88 7.50
N ALA A 81 23.75 34.10 7.69
CA ALA A 81 22.93 34.88 6.79
C ALA A 81 23.53 36.27 6.53
N SER A 82 23.62 36.64 5.26
CA SER A 82 24.08 37.96 4.82
C SER A 82 22.90 38.85 4.41
N PHE A 83 22.95 40.12 4.80
CA PHE A 83 21.85 41.08 4.61
C PHE A 83 22.33 42.34 3.89
N TRP A 84 21.47 42.87 3.02
CA TRP A 84 21.58 44.22 2.47
C TRP A 84 20.59 45.14 3.18
N LEU A 85 21.12 46.20 3.79
CA LEU A 85 20.35 47.25 4.47
C LEU A 85 20.90 48.61 4.04
N ASP A 86 19.99 49.54 3.78
CA ASP A 86 20.26 50.92 3.37
C ASP A 86 21.20 51.67 4.32
N ILE A 87 21.08 51.44 5.64
CA ILE A 87 21.94 52.09 6.65
C ILE A 87 23.39 51.57 6.64
N GLU A 88 23.65 50.39 6.09
CA GLU A 88 24.97 49.76 6.10
C GLU A 88 25.66 49.78 4.74
N GLN A 89 24.93 50.13 3.68
CA GLN A 89 25.36 50.02 2.29
C GLN A 89 25.21 51.36 1.57
N ASP A 90 25.46 51.39 0.27
CA ASP A 90 25.24 52.57 -0.57
C ASP A 90 23.72 52.82 -0.75
N PRO A 91 23.14 53.88 -0.15
CA PRO A 91 21.71 54.15 -0.20
C PRO A 91 21.29 54.90 -1.48
N THR A 92 22.19 55.07 -2.46
CA THR A 92 21.81 55.64 -3.76
C THR A 92 20.84 54.73 -4.50
N VAL A 93 20.07 55.30 -5.45
CA VAL A 93 19.16 54.52 -6.32
C VAL A 93 19.88 53.35 -7.01
N ARG A 94 21.11 53.58 -7.47
CA ARG A 94 21.95 52.55 -8.08
C ARG A 94 22.41 51.50 -7.05
N GLY A 95 22.80 51.93 -5.86
CA GLY A 95 23.15 51.05 -4.74
C GLY A 95 22.00 50.14 -4.32
N MET A 96 20.79 50.69 -4.17
CA MET A 96 19.57 49.93 -3.87
C MET A 96 19.22 48.93 -4.97
N CYS A 97 19.21 49.36 -6.25
CA CYS A 97 18.98 48.46 -7.38
C CYS A 97 20.00 47.31 -7.40
N HIS A 98 21.28 47.63 -7.20
CA HIS A 98 22.34 46.64 -7.09
C HIS A 98 22.12 45.68 -5.92
N GLY A 99 21.69 46.19 -4.75
CA GLY A 99 21.31 45.40 -3.59
C GLY A 99 20.21 44.39 -3.88
N VAL A 100 19.12 44.84 -4.50
CA VAL A 100 18.00 43.96 -4.92
C VAL A 100 18.49 42.92 -5.93
N CYS A 101 19.25 43.36 -6.94
CA CYS A 101 19.74 42.48 -8.00
C CYS A 101 20.75 41.45 -7.51
N HIS A 102 21.49 41.69 -6.42
CA HIS A 102 22.49 40.74 -5.91
C HIS A 102 22.07 40.08 -4.59
N SER A 103 20.80 40.18 -4.22
CA SER A 103 20.22 39.43 -3.11
C SER A 103 19.48 38.20 -3.63
N ARG A 104 19.46 37.12 -2.85
CA ARG A 104 18.71 35.90 -3.21
C ARG A 104 17.22 36.06 -2.95
N ASN A 105 16.91 36.63 -1.79
CA ASN A 105 15.57 36.88 -1.33
C ASN A 105 15.37 38.38 -1.17
N VAL A 106 14.22 38.90 -1.59
CA VAL A 106 13.79 40.27 -1.32
C VAL A 106 12.62 40.18 -0.35
N LEU A 107 12.89 40.52 0.90
CA LEU A 107 11.88 40.50 1.96
C LEU A 107 11.27 41.90 2.04
N VAL A 108 9.96 41.99 1.77
CA VAL A 108 9.20 43.23 1.82
C VAL A 108 8.38 43.27 3.10
N PHE A 109 8.71 44.18 4.00
CA PHE A 109 8.08 44.31 5.31
C PHE A 109 6.88 45.26 5.26
N LEU A 110 5.68 44.70 5.19
CA LEU A 110 4.42 45.39 4.98
C LEU A 110 3.96 46.13 6.24
N THR A 111 3.98 47.46 6.16
CA THR A 111 3.41 48.41 7.12
C THR A 111 2.55 49.45 6.40
N GLU A 112 1.81 50.26 7.15
CA GLU A 112 0.94 51.29 6.62
C GLU A 112 1.66 52.24 5.64
N GLY A 113 1.11 52.36 4.44
CA GLY A 113 1.62 53.22 3.37
C GLY A 113 2.93 52.74 2.72
N ILE A 114 3.32 51.46 2.87
CA ILE A 114 4.45 50.92 2.11
C ILE A 114 4.19 50.94 0.59
N SER A 115 2.93 50.72 0.17
CA SER A 115 2.55 50.75 -1.24
C SER A 115 2.61 52.15 -1.85
N GLU A 116 2.68 53.21 -1.05
CA GLU A 116 2.83 54.60 -1.48
C GLU A 116 4.30 55.05 -1.51
N SER A 117 5.22 54.28 -0.89
CA SER A 117 6.64 54.61 -0.85
C SER A 117 7.30 54.39 -2.20
N LYS A 118 7.76 55.47 -2.83
CA LYS A 118 8.41 55.44 -4.16
C LYS A 118 9.59 54.45 -4.21
N PHE A 119 10.44 54.43 -3.18
CA PHE A 119 11.59 53.53 -3.14
C PHE A 119 11.17 52.06 -2.99
N CYS A 120 10.21 51.76 -2.12
CA CYS A 120 9.71 50.39 -1.97
C CYS A 120 9.05 49.87 -3.26
N GLN A 121 8.29 50.73 -3.97
CA GLN A 121 7.74 50.37 -5.28
C GLN A 121 8.85 50.04 -6.29
N MET A 122 9.92 50.85 -6.34
CA MET A 122 11.07 50.59 -7.21
C MET A 122 11.77 49.27 -6.86
N GLU A 123 11.97 48.99 -5.58
CA GLU A 123 12.57 47.75 -5.10
C GLU A 123 11.74 46.51 -5.47
N MET A 124 10.41 46.57 -5.31
CA MET A 124 9.51 45.50 -5.75
C MET A 124 9.58 45.27 -7.26
N ARG A 125 9.56 46.35 -8.06
CA ARG A 125 9.70 46.27 -9.53
C ARG A 125 11.04 45.66 -9.94
N TRP A 126 12.14 46.08 -9.32
CA TRP A 126 13.46 45.51 -9.56
C TRP A 126 13.52 44.03 -9.16
N ALA A 127 12.88 43.63 -8.06
CA ALA A 127 12.84 42.25 -7.63
C ALA A 127 12.10 41.36 -8.65
N VAL A 128 10.96 41.84 -9.17
CA VAL A 128 10.22 41.18 -10.25
C VAL A 128 11.07 41.07 -11.52
N ALA A 129 11.66 42.19 -11.97
CA ALA A 129 12.49 42.24 -13.16
C ALA A 129 13.73 41.33 -13.05
N ALA A 130 14.39 41.31 -11.90
CA ALA A 130 15.56 40.47 -11.62
C ALA A 130 15.20 39.02 -11.24
N LYS A 131 13.90 38.65 -11.26
CA LYS A 131 13.38 37.31 -10.92
C LYS A 131 13.84 36.83 -9.54
N ARG A 132 13.76 37.72 -8.55
CA ARG A 132 14.11 37.42 -7.16
C ARG A 132 12.97 36.74 -6.44
N ASN A 133 13.31 35.91 -5.46
CA ASN A 133 12.34 35.33 -4.56
C ASN A 133 11.83 36.43 -3.62
N ILE A 134 10.57 36.81 -3.77
CA ILE A 134 9.95 37.87 -2.97
C ILE A 134 9.24 37.21 -1.78
N ILE A 135 9.49 37.69 -0.57
CA ILE A 135 8.85 37.22 0.66
C ILE A 135 8.11 38.39 1.29
N LEU A 136 6.80 38.27 1.43
CA LEU A 136 5.97 39.30 2.05
C LEU A 136 5.81 39.00 3.55
N VAL A 137 6.19 39.97 4.39
CA VAL A 137 6.10 39.86 5.85
C VAL A 137 5.28 41.03 6.38
N MET A 138 4.19 40.80 7.10
CA MET A 138 3.25 41.85 7.49
C MET A 138 3.26 42.10 9.00
N GLU A 139 3.38 43.37 9.39
CA GLU A 139 3.22 43.80 10.79
C GLU A 139 1.83 43.42 11.31
N THR A 140 1.76 42.92 12.55
CA THR A 140 0.49 42.52 13.18
C THR A 140 0.04 43.48 14.29
N ASP A 141 0.95 44.29 14.84
CA ASP A 141 0.65 45.24 15.92
C ASP A 141 0.15 46.58 15.36
N ASP A 142 -1.10 46.94 15.68
CA ASP A 142 -1.73 48.17 15.23
C ASP A 142 -0.94 49.43 15.64
N ARG A 143 -0.20 49.40 16.76
CA ARG A 143 0.62 50.54 17.24
C ARG A 143 1.85 50.81 16.37
N HIS A 144 2.23 49.84 15.55
CA HIS A 144 3.42 49.89 14.70
C HIS A 144 3.06 49.96 13.21
N GLY A 145 1.86 50.45 12.90
CA GLY A 145 1.43 50.66 11.52
C GLY A 145 1.07 49.37 10.81
N LYS A 146 0.33 48.48 11.46
CA LYS A 146 -0.30 47.33 10.81
C LYS A 146 -1.15 47.82 9.61
N PRO A 147 -0.92 47.31 8.39
CA PRO A 147 -1.66 47.77 7.24
C PRO A 147 -3.07 47.12 7.18
N ASP A 148 -4.06 47.87 6.69
CA ASP A 148 -5.28 47.27 6.13
C ASP A 148 -4.94 46.71 4.74
N MET A 149 -5.01 45.38 4.59
CA MET A 149 -4.66 44.70 3.34
C MET A 149 -5.50 45.15 2.13
N LYS A 150 -6.79 45.44 2.33
CA LYS A 150 -7.65 45.88 1.22
C LYS A 150 -7.22 47.26 0.73
N GLU A 151 -6.91 48.14 1.67
CA GLU A 151 -6.44 49.48 1.34
C GLU A 151 -5.02 49.44 0.75
N LEU A 152 -4.14 48.60 1.29
CA LEU A 152 -2.78 48.40 0.81
C LEU A 152 -2.78 47.98 -0.66
N ILE A 153 -3.58 46.96 -1.01
CA ILE A 153 -3.73 46.43 -2.37
C ILE A 153 -4.36 47.49 -3.29
N ARG A 154 -5.40 48.20 -2.83
CA ARG A 154 -6.06 49.26 -3.61
C ARG A 154 -5.13 50.42 -3.95
N LYS A 155 -4.22 50.77 -3.04
CA LYS A 155 -3.22 51.84 -3.23
C LYS A 155 -1.95 51.35 -3.94
N CYS A 156 -1.80 50.05 -4.12
CA CYS A 156 -0.65 49.47 -4.79
C CYS A 156 -0.69 49.78 -6.29
N PRO A 157 0.43 50.17 -6.91
CA PRO A 157 0.50 50.26 -8.37
C PRO A 157 0.15 48.93 -9.04
N GLU A 158 -0.64 49.00 -10.12
CA GLU A 158 -1.19 47.83 -10.83
C GLU A 158 -0.09 46.82 -11.25
N ASP A 159 1.09 47.31 -11.62
CA ASP A 159 2.19 46.49 -12.11
C ASP A 159 2.84 45.57 -11.05
N VAL A 160 2.66 45.88 -9.75
CA VAL A 160 3.17 45.08 -8.63
C VAL A 160 2.05 44.54 -7.73
N GLN A 161 0.79 44.83 -8.06
CA GLN A 161 -0.37 44.42 -7.28
C GLN A 161 -0.50 42.89 -7.18
N HIS A 162 -0.19 42.16 -8.25
CA HIS A 162 -0.21 40.69 -8.32
C HIS A 162 0.64 40.02 -7.23
N LEU A 163 1.70 40.67 -6.75
CA LEU A 163 2.56 40.14 -5.68
C LEU A 163 1.77 39.85 -4.41
N PHE A 164 0.78 40.69 -4.08
CA PHE A 164 -0.04 40.54 -2.87
C PHE A 164 -1.10 39.45 -2.98
N GLU A 165 -1.43 39.02 -4.20
CA GLU A 165 -2.42 37.99 -4.48
C GLU A 165 -1.76 36.61 -4.65
N GLU A 166 -0.60 36.57 -5.30
CA GLU A 166 0.12 35.34 -5.63
C GLU A 166 1.03 34.85 -4.48
N ILE A 167 1.59 35.77 -3.69
CA ILE A 167 2.59 35.43 -2.67
C ILE A 167 1.94 35.36 -1.28
N PRO A 168 2.05 34.22 -0.57
CA PRO A 168 1.56 34.10 0.80
C PRO A 168 2.21 35.12 1.74
N ILE A 169 1.38 35.90 2.43
CA ILE A 169 1.84 36.91 3.40
C ILE A 169 2.10 36.24 4.75
N ILE A 170 3.32 36.41 5.27
CA ILE A 170 3.73 35.88 6.57
C ILE A 170 3.47 36.94 7.65
N PRO A 171 2.61 36.67 8.66
CA PRO A 171 2.42 37.60 9.76
C PRO A 171 3.69 37.68 10.61
N TRP A 172 4.09 38.89 10.99
CA TRP A 172 5.17 39.18 11.92
C TRP A 172 4.61 39.48 13.30
N PHE A 173 4.93 38.62 14.26
CA PHE A 173 4.57 38.84 15.65
C PHE A 173 5.75 39.43 16.42
N ARG A 174 5.53 40.57 17.09
CA ARG A 174 6.54 41.22 17.91
C ARG A 174 6.82 40.46 19.20
N ASP A 175 5.87 39.71 19.71
CA ASP A 175 6.05 38.82 20.87
C ASP A 175 7.11 37.74 20.54
N PRO A 176 8.18 37.60 21.36
CA PRO A 176 9.24 36.61 21.14
C PRO A 176 8.73 35.17 20.92
N GLU A 177 7.67 34.75 21.62
CA GLU A 177 7.15 33.38 21.53
C GLU A 177 6.60 33.09 20.13
N PHE A 178 5.80 34.02 19.58
CA PHE A 178 5.20 33.89 18.25
C PHE A 178 6.13 34.33 17.11
N ARG A 179 7.17 35.11 17.42
CA ARG A 179 8.19 35.55 16.45
C ARG A 179 8.91 34.38 15.80
N SER A 180 9.25 33.36 16.58
CA SER A 180 9.93 32.14 16.11
C SER A 180 9.16 31.46 14.96
N VAL A 181 7.83 31.39 15.06
CA VAL A 181 6.94 30.83 14.02
C VAL A 181 7.00 31.65 12.73
N SER A 182 7.10 32.98 12.85
CA SER A 182 7.22 33.89 11.71
C SER A 182 8.55 33.65 10.99
N VAL A 183 9.64 33.54 11.75
CA VAL A 183 10.98 33.25 11.22
C VAL A 183 11.02 31.88 10.54
N ASP A 184 10.44 30.84 11.14
CA ASP A 184 10.39 29.51 10.55
C ASP A 184 9.64 29.50 9.21
N LYS A 185 8.54 30.26 9.11
CA LYS A 185 7.84 30.45 7.83
C LYS A 185 8.70 31.18 6.81
N ILE A 186 9.45 32.21 7.20
CA ILE A 186 10.36 32.94 6.31
C ILE A 186 11.46 31.99 5.80
N VAL A 187 12.09 31.23 6.71
CA VAL A 187 13.16 30.27 6.37
C VAL A 187 12.66 29.18 5.41
N ARG A 188 11.41 28.71 5.58
CA ARG A 188 10.79 27.74 4.65
C ARG A 188 10.52 28.33 3.27
N ASN A 189 10.32 29.64 3.17
CA ASN A 189 10.05 30.35 1.91
C ASN A 189 11.32 30.91 1.24
N LEU A 190 12.52 30.62 1.75
CA LEU A 190 13.75 31.04 1.10
C LEU A 190 13.91 30.36 -0.26
N ALA A 191 14.50 31.11 -1.20
CA ALA A 191 14.92 30.57 -2.47
C ALA A 191 15.81 29.36 -2.22
N LYS A 192 15.42 28.21 -2.80
CA LYS A 192 16.22 27.00 -2.71
C LYS A 192 17.56 27.28 -3.39
N ASP A 193 18.66 27.29 -2.63
CA ASP A 193 20.01 27.55 -3.16
C ASP A 193 20.33 26.55 -4.28
N PRO A 194 20.49 26.99 -5.55
CA PRO A 194 20.78 26.08 -6.66
C PRO A 194 22.05 25.25 -6.46
N ARG A 195 23.00 25.73 -5.62
CA ARG A 195 24.22 25.00 -5.27
C ARG A 195 23.95 23.77 -4.39
N LYS A 196 22.87 23.77 -3.61
CA LYS A 196 22.44 22.61 -2.79
C LYS A 196 21.45 21.69 -3.50
N THR A 197 20.81 22.11 -4.60
CA THR A 197 19.62 21.40 -5.07
C THR A 197 19.85 20.24 -6.02
N ASP A 198 20.99 20.07 -6.68
CA ASP A 198 21.15 18.98 -7.67
C ASP A 198 22.18 17.92 -7.29
N ALA A 199 23.23 18.29 -6.56
CA ALA A 199 24.23 17.34 -6.06
C ALA A 199 23.81 16.69 -4.73
N ASP A 200 23.23 17.47 -3.80
CA ASP A 200 22.78 16.93 -2.50
C ASP A 200 21.39 16.28 -2.58
N LYS A 201 20.48 16.71 -3.47
CA LYS A 201 19.18 16.01 -3.66
C LYS A 201 19.31 14.61 -4.24
N LYS A 202 20.38 14.29 -4.97
CA LYS A 202 20.56 12.94 -5.53
C LYS A 202 21.04 11.93 -4.49
N LYS A 203 21.62 12.39 -3.37
CA LYS A 203 21.87 11.53 -2.22
C LYS A 203 20.67 11.63 -1.32
N SER A 204 19.63 10.87 -1.67
CA SER A 204 18.56 10.55 -0.72
C SER A 204 19.22 10.18 0.61
N LYS A 205 19.01 10.99 1.65
CA LYS A 205 19.53 10.71 2.98
C LYS A 205 18.77 9.51 3.56
N PRO A 206 19.39 8.69 4.42
CA PRO A 206 18.66 7.69 5.17
C PRO A 206 17.54 8.37 5.95
N LEU A 207 16.41 7.68 6.09
CA LEU A 207 15.36 8.16 6.97
C LEU A 207 15.88 8.08 8.40
N VAL A 208 16.05 9.25 9.00
CA VAL A 208 16.48 9.44 10.38
C VAL A 208 15.35 10.11 11.14
N TYR A 209 15.24 9.81 12.43
CA TYR A 209 14.34 10.56 13.28
C TYR A 209 14.88 11.99 13.53
N GLY A 210 13.97 12.93 13.79
CA GLY A 210 14.29 14.33 14.11
C GLY A 210 15.12 14.52 15.38
N ASN A 211 15.61 15.75 15.58
CA ASN A 211 16.58 16.16 16.60
C ASN A 211 16.05 16.00 18.04
N GLY A 212 16.20 14.80 18.62
CA GLY A 212 16.08 14.56 20.05
C GLY A 212 17.45 14.33 20.69
N ASP A 213 17.68 14.92 21.86
CA ASP A 213 18.98 15.09 22.55
C ASP A 213 19.78 13.80 22.90
N SER A 214 19.27 12.60 22.62
CA SER A 214 19.92 11.34 23.05
C SER A 214 20.30 10.34 21.94
N GLU A 215 19.77 10.46 20.72
CA GLU A 215 20.16 9.65 19.55
C GLU A 215 19.93 10.41 18.24
N GLU A 216 20.41 11.66 18.17
CA GLU A 216 20.30 12.49 16.97
C GLU A 216 20.83 11.73 15.74
N GLY A 217 19.98 11.57 14.73
CA GLY A 217 20.33 10.86 13.50
C GLY A 217 20.16 9.33 13.55
N ALA A 218 19.46 8.76 14.53
CA ALA A 218 19.10 7.35 14.52
C ALA A 218 18.32 6.99 13.25
N GLU A 219 18.83 6.01 12.48
CA GLU A 219 18.14 5.49 11.31
C GLU A 219 16.85 4.75 11.72
N VAL A 220 15.78 5.00 10.97
CA VAL A 220 14.47 4.36 11.15
C VAL A 220 14.54 2.86 10.86
N PHE A 221 15.28 2.48 9.81
CA PHE A 221 15.39 1.10 9.36
C PHE A 221 16.58 0.40 10.01
N ASP A 222 16.36 -0.82 10.48
CA ASP A 222 17.45 -1.69 10.91
C ASP A 222 18.34 -2.09 9.71
N GLN A 223 19.64 -2.18 9.95
CA GLN A 223 20.65 -2.51 8.93
C GLN A 223 20.39 -3.87 8.26
N SER A 224 19.82 -4.85 8.97
CA SER A 224 19.43 -6.12 8.37
C SER A 224 18.33 -5.94 7.32
N PHE A 225 17.35 -5.08 7.58
CA PHE A 225 16.29 -4.76 6.64
C PHE A 225 16.81 -3.98 5.43
N VAL A 226 17.70 -3.02 5.63
CA VAL A 226 18.37 -2.29 4.54
C VAL A 226 19.14 -3.25 3.63
N LYS A 227 19.85 -4.23 4.19
CA LYS A 227 20.56 -5.25 3.40
C LYS A 227 19.60 -6.19 2.66
N PHE A 228 18.54 -6.64 3.32
CA PHE A 228 17.51 -7.48 2.70
C PHE A 228 16.84 -6.78 1.52
N THR A 229 16.36 -5.56 1.71
CA THR A 229 15.73 -4.75 0.66
C THR A 229 16.70 -4.48 -0.48
N ALA A 230 17.96 -4.13 -0.18
CA ALA A 230 19.00 -3.98 -1.18
C ALA A 230 19.21 -5.27 -1.99
N ALA A 231 19.31 -6.44 -1.36
CA ALA A 231 19.45 -7.72 -2.07
C ALA A 231 18.26 -7.99 -3.01
N CYS A 232 17.05 -7.61 -2.59
CA CYS A 232 15.82 -7.75 -3.37
C CYS A 232 15.62 -6.65 -4.43
N GLY A 233 16.56 -5.72 -4.60
CA GLY A 233 16.42 -4.62 -5.57
C GLY A 233 15.45 -3.50 -5.14
N VAL A 234 15.20 -3.38 -3.85
CA VAL A 234 14.39 -2.32 -3.25
C VAL A 234 15.34 -1.30 -2.62
N ALA A 235 15.55 -0.17 -3.31
CA ALA A 235 16.38 0.92 -2.79
C ALA A 235 15.55 1.82 -1.85
N LEU A 236 15.77 1.67 -0.55
CA LEU A 236 15.23 2.57 0.48
C LEU A 236 15.89 3.97 0.38
N PRO A 237 15.26 5.03 0.93
CA PRO A 237 15.91 6.32 1.07
C PRO A 237 17.22 6.17 1.86
N GLY A 238 18.30 6.82 1.42
CA GLY A 238 19.65 6.58 1.98
C GLY A 238 20.51 5.62 1.17
N ALA A 239 19.90 4.81 0.30
CA ALA A 239 20.63 3.76 -0.41
C ALA A 239 21.74 4.36 -1.30
N GLY A 240 22.95 3.77 -1.21
CA GLY A 240 24.08 4.18 -2.04
C GLY A 240 23.86 3.95 -3.53
N ARG A 241 24.66 4.62 -4.37
CA ARG A 241 24.54 4.59 -5.85
C ARG A 241 24.50 3.16 -6.42
N ARG A 242 25.30 2.23 -5.88
CA ARG A 242 25.30 0.82 -6.32
C ARG A 242 23.94 0.15 -6.10
N THR A 243 23.36 0.32 -4.91
CA THR A 243 22.04 -0.22 -4.57
C THR A 243 20.93 0.41 -5.42
N GLN A 244 21.02 1.71 -5.71
CA GLN A 244 20.07 2.39 -6.61
C GLN A 244 20.17 1.85 -8.03
N CYS A 245 21.37 1.69 -8.59
CA CYS A 245 21.58 1.07 -9.90
C CYS A 245 21.06 -0.37 -9.93
N TRP A 246 21.31 -1.14 -8.87
CA TRP A 246 20.78 -2.49 -8.72
C TRP A 246 19.24 -2.51 -8.68
N ALA A 247 18.61 -1.59 -7.95
CA ALA A 247 17.16 -1.49 -7.91
C ALA A 247 16.55 -1.18 -9.29
N VAL A 248 17.21 -0.33 -10.09
CA VAL A 248 16.81 -0.09 -11.48
C VAL A 248 16.95 -1.36 -12.32
N ALA A 249 18.07 -2.08 -12.19
CA ALA A 249 18.28 -3.35 -12.88
C ALA A 249 17.22 -4.39 -12.50
N VAL A 250 16.89 -4.53 -11.21
CA VAL A 250 15.84 -5.43 -10.73
C VAL A 250 14.47 -5.09 -11.29
N ARG A 251 14.12 -3.80 -11.40
CA ARG A 251 12.86 -3.40 -12.05
C ARG A 251 12.81 -3.85 -13.52
N VAL A 252 13.91 -3.73 -14.25
CA VAL A 252 14.00 -4.23 -15.65
C VAL A 252 13.89 -5.76 -15.67
N ILE A 253 14.57 -6.45 -14.76
CA ILE A 253 14.54 -7.92 -14.64
C ILE A 253 13.11 -8.40 -14.35
N LEU A 254 12.41 -7.80 -13.39
CA LEU A 254 11.04 -8.15 -13.04
C LEU A 254 10.06 -7.86 -14.20
N LEU A 255 10.30 -6.80 -15.00
CA LEU A 255 9.46 -6.47 -16.15
C LEU A 255 9.65 -7.51 -17.24
N THR A 256 10.90 -7.89 -17.48
CA THR A 256 11.28 -8.97 -18.41
C THR A 256 10.70 -10.30 -17.94
N CYS A 257 10.68 -10.58 -16.64
CA CYS A 257 9.99 -11.74 -16.06
C CYS A 257 8.50 -11.75 -16.39
N GLY A 258 7.83 -10.60 -16.26
CA GLY A 258 6.43 -10.45 -16.65
C GLY A 258 6.21 -10.77 -18.12
N MET A 259 7.03 -10.22 -19.02
CA MET A 259 6.97 -10.50 -20.46
C MET A 259 7.22 -11.98 -20.78
N MET A 260 8.20 -12.61 -20.12
CA MET A 260 8.44 -14.05 -20.27
C MET A 260 7.25 -14.87 -19.77
N CYS A 261 6.66 -14.52 -18.62
CA CYS A 261 5.44 -15.17 -18.15
C CYS A 261 4.28 -15.03 -19.15
N CYS A 262 4.15 -13.89 -19.83
CA CYS A 262 3.19 -13.72 -20.93
C CYS A 262 3.49 -14.63 -22.12
N SER A 263 4.77 -14.85 -22.46
CA SER A 263 5.15 -15.72 -23.59
C SER A 263 4.64 -17.16 -23.42
N ARG A 264 4.41 -17.60 -22.18
CA ARG A 264 3.82 -18.92 -21.87
C ARG A 264 2.39 -19.08 -22.42
N LEU A 265 1.68 -17.98 -22.69
CA LEU A 265 0.37 -18.01 -23.37
C LEU A 265 0.48 -18.39 -24.85
N ALA A 266 1.65 -18.20 -25.47
CA ALA A 266 1.91 -18.57 -26.86
C ALA A 266 2.46 -20.00 -27.00
N THR A 267 2.84 -20.65 -25.91
CA THR A 267 3.40 -22.01 -25.88
C THR A 267 2.60 -22.92 -24.93
N PRO A 268 1.37 -23.32 -25.30
CA PRO A 268 0.45 -24.04 -24.42
C PRO A 268 0.75 -25.54 -24.27
N GLU A 269 2.01 -25.94 -24.42
CA GLU A 269 2.43 -27.34 -24.50
C GLU A 269 3.56 -27.65 -23.51
N GLY A 270 3.82 -28.94 -23.30
CA GLY A 270 4.89 -29.43 -22.43
C GLY A 270 4.61 -29.37 -20.92
N PRO A 271 5.51 -29.96 -20.10
CA PRO A 271 5.34 -30.03 -18.64
C PRO A 271 5.64 -28.72 -17.90
N GLY A 272 6.12 -27.71 -18.64
CA GLY A 272 6.17 -26.32 -18.18
C GLY A 272 4.80 -25.66 -18.15
N PHE A 273 3.85 -26.10 -18.98
CA PHE A 273 2.49 -25.57 -19.07
C PHE A 273 1.53 -26.36 -18.17
N LEU A 274 0.70 -25.66 -17.39
CA LEU A 274 -0.38 -26.28 -16.62
C LEU A 274 -1.71 -26.05 -17.35
N ASP A 275 -2.12 -24.79 -17.38
CA ASP A 275 -3.31 -24.32 -18.08
C ASP A 275 -3.22 -22.79 -18.28
N TYR A 276 -4.02 -22.25 -19.21
CA TYR A 276 -4.02 -20.82 -19.54
C TYR A 276 -4.38 -19.93 -18.36
N LEU A 277 -5.29 -20.39 -17.50
CA LEU A 277 -5.85 -19.61 -16.43
C LEU A 277 -4.82 -19.43 -15.30
N THR A 278 -4.10 -20.48 -14.93
CA THR A 278 -2.93 -20.39 -14.03
C THR A 278 -1.89 -19.41 -14.58
N ILE A 279 -1.63 -19.42 -15.89
CA ILE A 279 -0.66 -18.49 -16.50
C ILE A 279 -1.16 -17.04 -16.45
N ILE A 280 -2.42 -16.79 -16.77
CA ILE A 280 -3.04 -15.46 -16.66
C ILE A 280 -2.88 -14.91 -15.23
N GLN A 281 -3.06 -15.75 -14.21
CA GLN A 281 -2.87 -15.36 -12.82
C GLN A 281 -1.42 -14.99 -12.49
N ILE A 282 -0.45 -15.81 -12.91
CA ILE A 282 0.98 -15.50 -12.76
C ILE A 282 1.29 -14.16 -13.43
N VAL A 283 0.81 -13.97 -14.65
CA VAL A 283 0.99 -12.73 -15.41
C VAL A 283 0.38 -11.54 -14.66
N ALA A 284 -0.83 -11.68 -14.13
CA ALA A 284 -1.52 -10.64 -13.35
C ALA A 284 -0.80 -10.30 -12.03
N ALA A 285 -0.07 -11.24 -11.42
CA ALA A 285 0.71 -11.01 -10.20
C ALA A 285 1.81 -9.95 -10.38
N HIS A 286 2.43 -9.91 -11.56
CA HIS A 286 3.55 -9.02 -11.85
C HIS A 286 3.18 -7.53 -11.73
N PRO A 287 2.19 -6.98 -12.47
CA PRO A 287 1.84 -5.58 -12.39
C PRO A 287 1.38 -5.18 -10.97
N MET A 288 0.74 -6.07 -10.22
CA MET A 288 0.38 -5.79 -8.83
C MET A 288 1.60 -5.56 -7.95
N ILE A 289 2.61 -6.44 -7.99
CA ILE A 289 3.80 -6.30 -7.16
C ILE A 289 4.59 -5.05 -7.55
N PHE A 290 4.69 -4.76 -8.85
CA PHE A 290 5.28 -3.52 -9.34
C PHE A 290 4.55 -2.29 -8.79
N PHE A 291 3.23 -2.30 -8.88
CA PHE A 291 2.40 -1.20 -8.42
C PHE A 291 2.53 -1.01 -6.90
N LEU A 292 2.45 -2.10 -6.13
CA LEU A 292 2.61 -2.08 -4.68
C LEU A 292 3.97 -1.51 -4.29
N LEU A 293 5.05 -2.03 -4.87
CA LEU A 293 6.41 -1.56 -4.60
C LEU A 293 6.61 -0.10 -4.99
N HIS A 294 6.04 0.32 -6.12
CA HIS A 294 6.11 1.70 -6.57
C HIS A 294 5.41 2.64 -5.57
N VAL A 295 4.18 2.34 -5.18
CA VAL A 295 3.40 3.17 -4.25
C VAL A 295 4.12 3.32 -2.91
N VAL A 296 4.60 2.22 -2.30
CA VAL A 296 5.25 2.31 -0.99
C VAL A 296 6.55 3.11 -1.03
N LEU A 297 7.34 3.00 -2.11
CA LEU A 297 8.56 3.78 -2.27
C LEU A 297 8.26 5.27 -2.50
N VAL A 298 7.21 5.59 -3.27
CA VAL A 298 6.76 6.98 -3.46
C VAL A 298 6.29 7.59 -2.15
N ILE A 299 5.55 6.84 -1.32
CA ILE A 299 5.13 7.31 0.01
C ILE A 299 6.35 7.54 0.89
N LEU A 300 7.29 6.60 0.91
CA LEU A 300 8.49 6.66 1.75
C LEU A 300 9.41 7.85 1.40
N GLN A 301 9.42 8.27 0.13
CA GLN A 301 10.14 9.45 -0.35
C GLN A 301 9.31 10.75 -0.26
N SER A 302 8.07 10.67 0.20
CA SER A 302 7.19 11.84 0.21
C SER A 302 7.53 12.80 1.35
N PRO A 303 7.28 14.12 1.17
CA PRO A 303 7.44 15.10 2.24
C PRO A 303 6.62 14.78 3.50
N LEU A 304 5.55 13.99 3.37
CA LEU A 304 4.72 13.58 4.51
C LEU A 304 5.49 12.68 5.49
N VAL A 305 6.32 11.77 4.98
CA VAL A 305 7.13 10.89 5.84
C VAL A 305 8.29 11.64 6.45
N ALA A 306 8.89 12.58 5.71
CA ALA A 306 9.91 13.48 6.26
C ALA A 306 9.32 14.31 7.41
N ASP A 307 8.16 14.96 7.19
CA ASP A 307 7.44 15.73 8.21
C ASP A 307 7.07 14.88 9.43
N LEU A 308 6.60 13.65 9.21
CA LEU A 308 6.30 12.69 10.27
C LEU A 308 7.51 12.42 11.16
N LEU A 309 8.68 12.17 10.55
CA LEU A 309 9.90 11.82 11.26
C LEU A 309 10.56 13.02 11.94
N GLU A 310 10.50 14.19 11.31
CA GLU A 310 11.13 15.42 11.80
C GLU A 310 10.32 16.11 12.89
N ASN A 311 8.99 16.16 12.76
CA ASN A 311 8.15 17.02 13.58
C ASN A 311 7.18 16.28 14.51
N HIS A 312 6.93 14.98 14.30
CA HIS A 312 5.84 14.28 14.98
C HIS A 312 6.27 13.10 15.86
N ILE A 313 7.51 12.62 15.77
CA ILE A 313 7.98 11.46 16.52
C ILE A 313 9.12 11.84 17.47
N ASP A 314 8.98 11.46 18.73
CA ASP A 314 10.03 11.51 19.73
C ASP A 314 10.65 10.11 19.92
N VAL A 315 11.97 10.04 19.90
CA VAL A 315 12.74 8.84 19.51
C VAL A 315 13.04 7.91 20.68
N ALA A 316 13.14 8.47 21.89
CA ALA A 316 14.01 7.92 22.95
C ALA A 316 13.69 6.46 23.35
N SER A 317 12.42 6.03 23.29
CA SER A 317 12.01 4.67 23.68
C SER A 317 11.38 3.84 22.56
N GLU A 318 10.48 4.43 21.76
CA GLU A 318 9.72 3.70 20.74
C GLU A 318 10.55 3.36 19.49
N GLY A 319 11.55 4.18 19.13
CA GLY A 319 12.44 3.89 18.00
C GLY A 319 13.25 2.59 18.18
N LYS A 320 13.68 2.29 19.41
CA LYS A 320 14.37 1.02 19.74
C LYS A 320 13.45 -0.19 19.59
N LYS A 321 12.19 -0.08 20.06
CA LYS A 321 11.18 -1.13 19.90
C LYS A 321 10.88 -1.39 18.42
N LEU A 322 10.73 -0.33 17.61
CA LEU A 322 10.49 -0.49 16.17
C LEU A 322 11.66 -1.16 15.45
N ARG A 323 12.91 -0.79 15.75
CA ARG A 323 14.11 -1.45 15.19
C ARG A 323 14.17 -2.94 15.56
N PHE A 324 13.88 -3.28 16.81
CA PHE A 324 13.82 -4.67 17.24
C PHE A 324 12.73 -5.47 16.50
N LYS A 325 11.51 -4.93 16.40
CA LYS A 325 10.41 -5.54 15.62
C LYS A 325 10.83 -5.72 14.16
N THR A 326 11.42 -4.68 13.55
CA THR A 326 11.87 -4.68 12.16
C THR A 326 12.92 -5.76 11.91
N LYS A 327 13.87 -5.94 12.83
CA LYS A 327 14.89 -7.00 12.76
C LYS A 327 14.27 -8.39 12.82
N LEU A 328 13.35 -8.63 13.77
CA LEU A 328 12.64 -9.91 13.89
C LEU A 328 11.80 -10.21 12.64
N LEU A 329 11.04 -9.23 12.17
CA LEU A 329 10.23 -9.35 10.96
C LEU A 329 11.08 -9.57 9.71
N THR A 330 12.26 -8.94 9.62
CA THR A 330 13.20 -9.17 8.51
C THR A 330 13.69 -10.61 8.49
N ALA A 331 14.01 -11.20 9.64
CA ALA A 331 14.39 -12.62 9.70
C ALA A 331 13.25 -13.53 9.25
N LEU A 332 12.01 -13.25 9.68
CA LEU A 332 10.82 -13.98 9.25
C LEU A 332 10.59 -13.87 7.74
N VAL A 333 10.66 -12.65 7.20
CA VAL A 333 10.48 -12.37 5.78
C VAL A 333 11.57 -13.02 4.94
N PHE A 334 12.81 -13.03 5.41
CA PHE A 334 13.91 -13.74 4.75
C PHE A 334 13.65 -15.26 4.69
N LEU A 335 13.23 -15.85 5.81
CA LEU A 335 12.87 -17.27 5.87
C LEU A 335 11.70 -17.61 4.94
N LEU A 336 10.67 -16.76 4.91
CA LEU A 336 9.51 -16.95 4.05
C LEU A 336 9.88 -16.81 2.57
N THR A 337 10.67 -15.79 2.21
CA THR A 337 11.19 -15.60 0.84
C THR A 337 11.97 -16.82 0.38
N THR A 338 12.86 -17.34 1.22
CA THR A 338 13.69 -18.51 0.91
C THR A 338 12.83 -19.75 0.75
N THR A 339 11.94 -20.03 1.70
CA THR A 339 11.04 -21.19 1.66
C THR A 339 10.14 -21.19 0.42
N LEU A 340 9.50 -20.06 0.11
CA LEU A 340 8.63 -19.95 -1.06
C LEU A 340 9.40 -20.02 -2.38
N SER A 341 10.64 -19.53 -2.41
CA SER A 341 11.51 -19.66 -3.59
C SER A 341 11.93 -21.10 -3.83
N LEU A 342 12.39 -21.79 -2.78
CA LEU A 342 12.75 -23.21 -2.85
C LEU A 342 11.56 -24.06 -3.29
N TRP A 343 10.39 -23.83 -2.69
CA TRP A 343 9.17 -24.56 -3.06
C TRP A 343 8.77 -24.28 -4.52
N GLY A 344 8.85 -23.03 -4.97
CA GLY A 344 8.62 -22.70 -6.38
C GLY A 344 9.63 -23.37 -7.31
N TRP A 345 10.91 -23.42 -6.95
CA TRP A 345 11.93 -24.12 -7.75
C TRP A 345 11.62 -25.60 -7.90
N VAL A 346 11.24 -26.29 -6.82
CA VAL A 346 10.85 -27.70 -6.85
C VAL A 346 9.64 -27.93 -7.75
N GLY A 347 8.65 -27.02 -7.76
CA GLY A 347 7.46 -27.14 -8.61
C GLY A 347 7.68 -26.77 -10.10
N TYR A 348 8.60 -25.85 -10.38
CA TYR A 348 8.75 -25.27 -11.73
C TYR A 348 9.94 -25.79 -12.52
N LEU A 349 11.13 -25.89 -11.92
CA LEU A 349 12.36 -26.21 -12.65
C LEU A 349 12.33 -27.59 -13.34
N PRO A 350 11.80 -28.67 -12.73
CA PRO A 350 11.71 -29.96 -13.42
C PRO A 350 10.86 -29.90 -14.70
N GLY A 351 9.84 -29.03 -14.73
CA GLY A 351 9.02 -28.83 -15.92
C GLY A 351 9.79 -28.13 -17.04
N PHE A 352 10.51 -27.04 -16.72
CA PHE A 352 11.27 -26.27 -17.70
C PHE A 352 12.52 -27.00 -18.22
N PHE A 353 13.15 -27.83 -17.40
CA PHE A 353 14.29 -28.67 -17.78
C PHE A 353 13.90 -30.11 -18.13
N SER A 354 12.63 -30.34 -18.47
CA SER A 354 12.18 -31.65 -18.93
C SER A 354 12.81 -32.00 -20.28
N ALA A 355 12.97 -33.31 -20.52
CA ALA A 355 13.44 -33.82 -21.81
C ALA A 355 12.63 -33.26 -22.99
N TYR A 356 11.31 -33.09 -22.82
CA TYR A 356 10.42 -32.50 -23.84
C TYR A 356 10.95 -31.17 -24.42
N TYR A 357 11.50 -30.28 -23.58
CA TYR A 357 12.09 -29.03 -24.08
C TYR A 357 13.53 -29.21 -24.54
N LEU A 358 14.32 -30.03 -23.86
CA LEU A 358 15.77 -30.12 -24.10
C LEU A 358 16.14 -30.99 -25.31
N THR A 359 15.39 -32.04 -25.59
CA THR A 359 15.63 -32.94 -26.73
C THR A 359 14.98 -32.45 -28.01
N ALA A 360 14.17 -31.40 -27.95
CA ALA A 360 13.50 -30.85 -29.13
C ALA A 360 14.53 -30.45 -30.22
N ALA A 361 15.73 -30.00 -29.86
CA ALA A 361 16.82 -29.73 -30.82
C ALA A 361 17.26 -30.94 -31.65
N GLU A 362 17.04 -32.18 -31.20
CA GLU A 362 17.49 -33.39 -31.90
C GLU A 362 16.68 -33.64 -33.19
N ASP A 363 15.47 -33.10 -33.30
CA ASP A 363 14.58 -33.29 -34.45
C ASP A 363 14.95 -32.43 -35.68
N GLY A 364 15.92 -31.52 -35.55
CA GLY A 364 16.40 -30.65 -36.65
C GLY A 364 15.36 -29.66 -37.19
N ASN A 365 14.25 -29.44 -36.47
CA ASN A 365 13.18 -28.52 -36.86
C ASN A 365 13.42 -27.12 -36.25
N PRO A 366 13.40 -26.01 -37.00
CA PRO A 366 13.57 -24.67 -36.43
C PRO A 366 12.55 -24.32 -35.33
N VAL A 367 11.35 -24.93 -35.35
CA VAL A 367 10.33 -24.77 -34.29
C VAL A 367 10.79 -25.38 -32.97
N SER A 368 11.58 -26.45 -33.03
CA SER A 368 12.05 -27.18 -31.87
C SER A 368 13.24 -26.50 -31.17
N ASP A 369 14.06 -25.74 -31.91
CA ASP A 369 15.07 -24.84 -31.34
C ASP A 369 14.44 -23.75 -30.45
N GLY A 370 13.26 -23.24 -30.84
CA GLY A 370 12.50 -22.27 -30.05
C GLY A 370 12.04 -22.84 -28.70
N LEU A 371 11.70 -24.12 -28.64
CA LEU A 371 11.26 -24.80 -27.42
C LEU A 371 12.42 -25.02 -26.43
N VAL A 372 13.62 -25.35 -26.94
CA VAL A 372 14.84 -25.46 -26.11
C VAL A 372 15.16 -24.10 -25.49
N ALA A 373 15.18 -23.05 -26.31
CA ALA A 373 15.43 -21.69 -25.85
C ALA A 373 14.38 -21.25 -24.81
N TYR A 374 13.10 -21.56 -25.04
CA TYR A 374 12.02 -21.29 -24.11
C TYR A 374 12.23 -21.99 -22.76
N GLY A 375 12.52 -23.29 -22.75
CA GLY A 375 12.74 -24.07 -21.52
C GLY A 375 13.93 -23.56 -20.71
N ILE A 376 15.07 -23.33 -21.37
CA ILE A 376 16.30 -22.82 -20.73
C ILE A 376 16.08 -21.40 -20.20
N ALA A 377 15.53 -20.50 -21.02
CA ALA A 377 15.32 -19.11 -20.63
C ALA A 377 14.37 -19.01 -19.42
N HIS A 378 13.27 -19.76 -19.41
CA HIS A 378 12.35 -19.77 -18.28
C HIS A 378 12.97 -20.43 -17.04
N GLY A 379 13.68 -21.55 -17.19
CA GLY A 379 14.36 -22.22 -16.08
C GLY A 379 15.35 -21.29 -15.36
N ILE A 380 16.25 -20.66 -16.12
CA ILE A 380 17.24 -19.70 -15.57
C ILE A 380 16.57 -18.49 -14.94
N THR A 381 15.56 -17.95 -15.62
CA THR A 381 14.76 -16.82 -15.12
C THR A 381 14.14 -17.13 -13.76
N TRP A 382 13.51 -18.30 -13.61
CA TRP A 382 12.88 -18.69 -12.35
C TRP A 382 13.90 -18.92 -11.22
N ILE A 383 15.09 -19.44 -11.54
CA ILE A 383 16.18 -19.57 -10.55
C ILE A 383 16.57 -18.20 -10.00
N LEU A 384 16.79 -17.21 -10.87
CA LEU A 384 17.33 -15.92 -10.45
C LEU A 384 16.26 -14.97 -9.89
N ILE A 385 15.06 -14.96 -10.50
CA ILE A 385 14.06 -13.93 -10.26
C ILE A 385 13.14 -14.28 -9.10
N LEU A 386 12.85 -15.56 -8.86
CA LEU A 386 11.85 -15.93 -7.85
C LEU A 386 12.18 -15.40 -6.43
N PRO A 387 13.44 -15.47 -5.93
CA PRO A 387 13.79 -14.85 -4.66
C PRO A 387 13.65 -13.33 -4.66
N ILE A 388 13.99 -12.68 -5.77
CA ILE A 388 13.89 -11.22 -5.93
C ILE A 388 12.42 -10.79 -5.94
N PHE A 389 11.57 -11.54 -6.63
CA PHE A 389 10.13 -11.32 -6.74
C PHE A 389 9.45 -11.40 -5.37
N PHE A 390 9.64 -12.51 -4.65
CA PHE A 390 9.07 -12.65 -3.31
C PHE A 390 9.69 -11.70 -2.30
N GLY A 391 11.00 -11.51 -2.36
CA GLY A 391 11.70 -10.60 -1.48
C GLY A 391 11.22 -9.16 -1.66
N SER A 392 10.99 -8.72 -2.90
CA SER A 392 10.40 -7.41 -3.21
C SER A 392 8.97 -7.27 -2.70
N PHE A 393 8.15 -8.31 -2.87
CA PHE A 393 6.77 -8.34 -2.38
C PHE A 393 6.72 -8.23 -0.85
N PHE A 394 7.45 -9.07 -0.13
CA PHE A 394 7.47 -9.01 1.33
C PHE A 394 8.14 -7.75 1.86
N ALA A 395 9.17 -7.22 1.18
CA ALA A 395 9.73 -5.91 1.50
C ALA A 395 8.67 -4.81 1.43
N ALA A 396 7.84 -4.80 0.39
CA ALA A 396 6.77 -3.82 0.25
C ALA A 396 5.72 -3.93 1.37
N LEU A 397 5.31 -5.16 1.72
CA LEU A 397 4.43 -5.41 2.86
C LEU A 397 5.04 -4.92 4.19
N MET A 398 6.33 -5.17 4.41
CA MET A 398 7.05 -4.71 5.60
C MET A 398 7.15 -3.18 5.66
N ILE A 399 7.39 -2.51 4.54
CA ILE A 399 7.41 -1.03 4.48
C ILE A 399 6.04 -0.47 4.87
N MET A 400 4.94 -1.06 4.39
CA MET A 400 3.59 -0.62 4.80
C MET A 400 3.35 -0.79 6.29
N PHE A 401 3.75 -1.93 6.86
CA PHE A 401 3.67 -2.15 8.31
C PHE A 401 4.49 -1.11 9.10
N ILE A 402 5.74 -0.84 8.67
CA ILE A 402 6.60 0.17 9.30
C ILE A 402 5.96 1.56 9.20
N LEU A 403 5.40 1.94 8.05
CA LEU A 403 4.70 3.22 7.89
C LEU A 403 3.51 3.34 8.83
N GLN A 404 2.74 2.26 9.02
CA GLN A 404 1.64 2.24 9.99
C GLN A 404 2.13 2.37 11.43
N GLU A 405 3.19 1.65 11.83
CA GLU A 405 3.81 1.80 13.16
C GLU A 405 4.33 3.22 13.39
N LEU A 406 5.00 3.84 12.39
CA LEU A 406 5.50 5.21 12.51
C LEU A 406 4.36 6.22 12.70
N CYS A 407 3.27 6.09 11.95
CA CYS A 407 2.12 6.98 12.13
C CYS A 407 1.47 6.77 13.51
N PHE A 408 1.46 5.54 14.03
CA PHE A 408 0.99 5.26 15.38
C PHE A 408 1.93 5.85 16.44
N MET A 409 3.25 5.74 16.27
CA MET A 409 4.24 6.38 17.15
C MET A 409 4.05 7.89 17.23
N ALA A 410 3.72 8.55 16.12
CA ALA A 410 3.42 9.99 16.13
C ALA A 410 2.17 10.35 16.95
N LEU A 411 1.17 9.47 16.98
CA LEU A 411 0.00 9.64 17.85
C LEU A 411 0.37 9.41 19.33
N LEU A 412 1.20 8.41 19.62
CA LEU A 412 1.70 8.16 20.98
C LEU A 412 2.55 9.32 21.49
N THR A 413 3.40 9.90 20.63
CA THR A 413 4.26 11.05 20.97
C THR A 413 3.46 12.28 21.41
N ALA A 414 2.22 12.45 20.91
CA ALA A 414 1.37 13.54 21.35
C ALA A 414 1.03 13.45 22.86
N PHE A 415 1.03 12.24 23.45
CA PHE A 415 0.77 12.06 24.89
C PHE A 415 1.88 12.61 25.78
N ASN A 416 3.09 12.86 25.25
CA ASN A 416 4.17 13.49 25.99
C ASN A 416 3.77 14.89 26.50
N ASP A 417 2.85 15.57 25.80
CA ASP A 417 2.37 16.91 26.17
C ASP A 417 1.33 16.88 27.31
N LEU A 418 0.81 15.70 27.69
CA LEU A 418 -0.13 15.56 28.80
C LEU A 418 0.55 15.62 30.17
N ASN A 419 1.77 15.07 30.27
CA ASN A 419 2.52 14.99 31.52
C ASN A 419 4.00 14.67 31.26
N GLU A 420 4.92 15.31 31.99
CA GLU A 420 6.37 15.09 31.88
C GLU A 420 6.79 13.65 32.17
N GLU A 421 6.10 12.93 33.06
CA GLU A 421 6.36 11.52 33.35
C GLU A 421 6.10 10.63 32.13
N ILE A 422 5.12 10.99 31.28
CA ILE A 422 4.88 10.30 30.01
C ILE A 422 6.02 10.56 29.03
N ALA A 423 6.48 11.81 28.94
CA ALA A 423 7.60 12.16 28.09
C ALA A 423 8.90 11.42 28.51
N PHE A 424 9.13 11.30 29.81
CA PHE A 424 10.32 10.65 30.35
C PHE A 424 10.25 9.11 30.33
N SER A 425 9.17 8.53 30.84
CA SER A 425 9.03 7.06 31.04
C SER A 425 8.36 6.34 29.86
N GLY A 426 7.68 7.09 29.00
CA GLY A 426 6.84 6.56 27.92
C GLY A 426 5.41 6.24 28.38
N LEU A 427 4.46 6.40 27.45
CA LEU A 427 3.03 6.23 27.72
C LEU A 427 2.67 4.86 28.30
N GLU A 428 3.31 3.79 27.82
CA GLU A 428 3.04 2.44 28.31
C GLU A 428 3.43 2.33 29.80
N ALA A 429 4.64 2.72 30.17
CA ALA A 429 5.10 2.63 31.55
C ALA A 429 4.17 3.37 32.51
N VAL A 430 3.74 4.59 32.15
CA VAL A 430 2.80 5.37 32.94
C VAL A 430 1.42 4.73 33.00
N ALA A 431 0.90 4.22 31.88
CA ALA A 431 -0.39 3.54 31.83
C ALA A 431 -0.43 2.22 32.63
N PHE A 432 0.73 1.58 32.86
CA PHE A 432 0.85 0.40 33.71
C PHE A 432 1.20 0.74 35.17
N SER A 433 1.54 1.99 35.47
CA SER A 433 1.76 2.46 36.83
C SER A 433 0.42 2.65 37.56
N GLU A 434 0.41 2.44 38.88
CA GLU A 434 -0.75 2.76 39.72
C GLU A 434 -0.83 4.26 40.07
N ASN A 435 0.13 5.05 39.60
CA ASN A 435 0.22 6.47 39.91
C ASN A 435 -0.79 7.28 39.09
N SER A 436 -1.44 8.23 39.76
CA SER A 436 -2.30 9.20 39.07
C SER A 436 -1.48 10.38 38.55
N ILE A 437 -1.60 10.66 37.25
CA ILE A 437 -0.94 11.81 36.61
C ILE A 437 -1.69 13.10 36.91
N HIS A 438 -0.92 14.16 37.13
CA HIS A 438 -1.44 15.52 37.21
C HIS A 438 -1.47 16.12 35.81
N VAL A 439 -2.65 16.43 35.31
CA VAL A 439 -2.86 17.03 33.98
C VAL A 439 -3.58 18.35 34.19
N SER A 440 -3.02 19.45 33.69
CA SER A 440 -3.71 20.73 33.67
C SER A 440 -4.59 20.87 32.42
N VAL A 441 -5.49 21.86 32.42
CA VAL A 441 -6.29 22.21 31.22
C VAL A 441 -5.37 22.61 30.06
N HIS A 442 -4.26 23.29 30.36
CA HIS A 442 -3.28 23.70 29.36
C HIS A 442 -2.56 22.51 28.73
N ASP A 443 -2.17 21.52 29.52
CA ASP A 443 -1.56 20.27 29.02
C ASP A 443 -2.52 19.52 28.11
N LEU A 444 -3.79 19.41 28.51
CA LEU A 444 -4.83 18.80 27.69
C LEU A 444 -5.01 19.54 26.36
N TYR A 445 -4.98 20.87 26.36
CA TYR A 445 -5.07 21.66 25.12
C TYR A 445 -3.87 21.42 24.19
N ARG A 446 -2.63 21.44 24.72
CA ARG A 446 -1.41 21.14 23.94
C ARG A 446 -1.48 19.76 23.31
N PHE A 447 -1.86 18.75 24.10
CA PHE A 447 -2.12 17.39 23.63
C PHE A 447 -3.14 17.35 22.49
N GLN A 448 -4.29 18.03 22.64
CA GLN A 448 -5.36 18.01 21.63
C GLN A 448 -4.87 18.58 20.29
N VAL A 449 -4.17 19.72 20.32
CA VAL A 449 -3.62 20.36 19.11
C VAL A 449 -2.61 19.44 18.43
N LYS A 450 -1.66 18.89 19.19
CA LYS A 450 -0.62 18.00 18.66
C LYS A 450 -1.21 16.68 18.12
N TYR A 451 -2.14 16.06 18.85
CA TYR A 451 -2.80 14.82 18.46
C TYR A 451 -3.62 15.01 17.18
N ALA A 452 -4.41 16.08 17.08
CA ALA A 452 -5.19 16.38 15.88
C ALA A 452 -4.29 16.56 14.64
N SER A 453 -3.14 17.24 14.80
CA SER A 453 -2.16 17.40 13.72
C SER A 453 -1.54 16.05 13.31
N SER A 454 -1.10 15.23 14.27
CA SER A 454 -0.57 13.89 14.01
C SER A 454 -1.61 12.97 13.36
N TRP A 455 -2.87 13.05 13.77
CA TRP A 455 -3.97 12.27 13.18
C TRP A 455 -4.26 12.68 11.74
N ALA A 456 -4.25 13.98 11.43
CA ALA A 456 -4.41 14.45 10.05
C ALA A 456 -3.29 13.91 9.13
N LEU A 457 -2.06 13.83 9.63
CA LEU A 457 -0.93 13.25 8.91
C LEU A 457 -1.08 11.73 8.75
N PHE A 458 -1.46 11.01 9.83
CA PHE A 458 -1.82 9.59 9.79
C PHE A 458 -2.84 9.29 8.69
N LYS A 459 -3.93 10.08 8.61
CA LYS A 459 -4.99 9.92 7.61
C LYS A 459 -4.45 10.11 6.19
N LYS A 460 -3.62 11.15 5.94
CA LYS A 460 -3.01 11.40 4.63
C LYS A 460 -2.09 10.25 4.19
N ILE A 461 -1.32 9.66 5.11
CA ILE A 461 -0.44 8.53 4.80
C ILE A 461 -1.28 7.26 4.56
N GLN A 462 -2.27 6.98 5.40
CA GLN A 462 -3.19 5.85 5.21
C GLN A 462 -3.93 5.92 3.87
N ASP A 463 -4.42 7.08 3.45
CA ASP A 463 -5.09 7.24 2.16
C ASP A 463 -4.20 6.81 0.99
N LYS A 464 -2.90 7.12 1.05
CA LYS A 464 -1.94 6.70 0.02
C LYS A 464 -1.66 5.20 0.06
N ILE A 465 -1.55 4.63 1.27
CA ILE A 465 -1.39 3.17 1.46
C ILE A 465 -2.66 2.43 1.00
N ALA A 466 -3.82 3.07 1.08
CA ALA A 466 -5.08 2.42 0.80
C ALA A 466 -5.33 2.12 -0.68
N MET A 467 -4.79 2.91 -1.59
CA MET A 467 -4.99 2.69 -3.02
C MET A 467 -4.57 1.27 -3.48
N PRO A 468 -3.34 0.77 -3.20
CA PRO A 468 -2.97 -0.59 -3.58
C PRO A 468 -3.79 -1.67 -2.87
N LEU A 469 -4.21 -1.44 -1.63
CA LEU A 469 -5.06 -2.37 -0.89
C LEU A 469 -6.48 -2.44 -1.46
N GLN A 470 -7.02 -1.31 -1.92
CA GLN A 470 -8.30 -1.28 -2.64
C GLN A 470 -8.22 -2.05 -3.94
N ILE A 471 -7.18 -1.82 -4.75
CA ILE A 471 -7.00 -2.55 -6.01
C ILE A 471 -6.88 -4.05 -5.75
N PHE A 472 -6.08 -4.45 -4.76
CA PHE A 472 -6.00 -5.85 -4.32
C PHE A 472 -7.38 -6.42 -3.98
N TRP A 473 -8.17 -5.73 -3.15
CA TRP A 473 -9.50 -6.20 -2.77
C TRP A 473 -10.53 -6.21 -3.91
N VAL A 474 -10.47 -5.26 -4.84
CA VAL A 474 -11.29 -5.31 -6.07
C VAL A 474 -10.97 -6.59 -6.84
N ILE A 475 -9.69 -6.94 -6.96
CA ILE A 475 -9.28 -8.17 -7.64
C ILE A 475 -9.77 -9.39 -6.86
N GLU A 476 -9.57 -9.47 -5.54
CA GLU A 476 -10.02 -10.58 -4.69
C GLU A 476 -11.54 -10.82 -4.77
N VAL A 477 -12.34 -9.75 -4.79
CA VAL A 477 -13.79 -9.85 -4.99
C VAL A 477 -14.11 -10.31 -6.41
N SER A 478 -13.42 -9.79 -7.41
CA SER A 478 -13.64 -10.15 -8.82
C SER A 478 -13.33 -11.63 -9.11
N ILE A 479 -12.29 -12.18 -8.48
CA ILE A 479 -11.93 -13.59 -8.62
C ILE A 479 -12.85 -14.53 -7.82
N MET A 480 -13.69 -14.02 -6.92
CA MET A 480 -14.58 -14.85 -6.09
C MET A 480 -15.58 -15.66 -6.93
N ALA A 481 -16.18 -15.05 -7.97
CA ALA A 481 -17.07 -15.76 -8.88
C ALA A 481 -16.35 -16.92 -9.59
N TRP A 482 -15.09 -16.69 -9.95
CA TRP A 482 -14.25 -17.71 -10.55
C TRP A 482 -13.87 -18.82 -9.55
N SER A 483 -13.56 -18.48 -8.30
CA SER A 483 -13.27 -19.45 -7.24
C SER A 483 -14.48 -20.34 -6.96
N ILE A 484 -15.69 -19.77 -6.92
CA ILE A 484 -16.95 -20.53 -6.77
C ILE A 484 -17.15 -21.46 -7.96
N TRP A 485 -16.99 -20.97 -9.19
CA TRP A 485 -17.06 -21.81 -10.38
C TRP A 485 -16.04 -22.96 -10.32
N SER A 486 -14.80 -22.66 -9.91
CA SER A 486 -13.73 -23.64 -9.75
C SER A 486 -14.06 -24.73 -8.72
N MET A 487 -14.70 -24.36 -7.61
CA MET A 487 -15.25 -25.35 -6.65
C MET A 487 -16.23 -26.30 -7.32
N THR A 488 -17.12 -25.81 -8.20
CA THR A 488 -18.09 -26.68 -8.90
C THR A 488 -17.41 -27.65 -9.88
N GLN A 489 -16.33 -27.22 -10.54
CA GLN A 489 -15.57 -28.06 -11.48
C GLN A 489 -14.75 -29.12 -10.75
N GLY A 490 -14.17 -28.77 -9.60
CA GLY A 490 -13.42 -29.68 -8.74
C GLY A 490 -14.25 -30.86 -8.23
N ILE A 491 -15.58 -30.75 -8.14
CA ILE A 491 -16.41 -31.89 -7.68
C ILE A 491 -16.63 -32.93 -8.80
N ALA A 492 -16.44 -32.56 -10.07
CA ALA A 492 -16.96 -33.32 -11.22
C ALA A 492 -15.91 -33.78 -12.26
N ALA A 493 -14.60 -33.55 -12.06
CA ALA A 493 -13.59 -33.91 -13.05
C ALA A 493 -13.67 -35.40 -13.45
N ASP A 494 -13.70 -35.70 -14.75
CA ASP A 494 -13.71 -37.07 -15.28
C ASP A 494 -12.32 -37.71 -15.05
N PRO A 495 -12.20 -38.99 -14.61
CA PRO A 495 -10.92 -39.71 -14.62
C PRO A 495 -10.15 -39.66 -15.95
N GLY A 496 -10.84 -39.45 -17.07
CA GLY A 496 -10.25 -39.26 -18.40
C GLY A 496 -9.80 -37.83 -18.73
N ASP A 497 -9.96 -36.86 -17.82
CA ASP A 497 -9.52 -35.48 -18.05
C ASP A 497 -7.99 -35.44 -18.21
N GLU A 498 -7.53 -34.79 -19.28
CA GLU A 498 -6.11 -34.67 -19.63
C GLU A 498 -5.28 -34.06 -18.49
N ARG A 499 -5.87 -33.16 -17.68
CA ARG A 499 -5.21 -32.56 -16.52
C ARG A 499 -4.86 -33.58 -15.45
N VAL A 500 -5.77 -34.51 -15.17
CA VAL A 500 -5.56 -35.60 -14.20
C VAL A 500 -4.45 -36.53 -14.70
N LEU A 501 -4.44 -36.84 -16.00
CA LEU A 501 -3.39 -37.66 -16.62
C LEU A 501 -2.02 -36.97 -16.55
N ARG A 502 -1.95 -35.66 -16.80
CA ARG A 502 -0.72 -34.87 -16.65
C ARG A 502 -0.23 -34.85 -15.21
N LEU A 503 -1.11 -34.68 -14.23
CA LEU A 503 -0.71 -34.69 -12.81
C LEU A 503 -0.20 -36.04 -12.33
N LYS A 504 -0.75 -37.14 -12.86
CA LYS A 504 -0.20 -38.48 -12.65
C LYS A 504 1.18 -38.65 -13.28
N SER A 505 1.39 -38.03 -14.43
CA SER A 505 2.64 -38.15 -15.19
C SER A 505 3.77 -37.27 -14.64
N TYR A 506 3.44 -36.13 -14.01
CA TYR A 506 4.40 -35.12 -13.59
C TYR A 506 4.19 -34.72 -12.13
N TRP A 507 4.94 -35.35 -11.22
CA TRP A 507 4.86 -35.07 -9.77
C TRP A 507 5.12 -33.60 -9.41
N ASN A 508 5.97 -32.91 -10.17
CA ASN A 508 6.31 -31.51 -9.94
C ASN A 508 5.12 -30.58 -10.16
N LEU A 509 4.12 -30.99 -10.96
CA LEU A 509 2.87 -30.24 -11.11
C LEU A 509 2.03 -30.27 -9.82
N ILE A 510 2.06 -31.37 -9.07
CA ILE A 510 1.38 -31.46 -7.76
C ILE A 510 2.04 -30.49 -6.77
N VAL A 511 3.38 -30.43 -6.76
CA VAL A 511 4.12 -29.49 -5.90
C VAL A 511 3.89 -28.03 -6.31
N ARG A 512 3.79 -27.77 -7.62
CA ARG A 512 3.46 -26.45 -8.16
C ARG A 512 2.06 -26.00 -7.74
N LEU A 513 1.08 -26.90 -7.84
CA LEU A 513 -0.29 -26.65 -7.43
C LEU A 513 -0.33 -26.33 -5.92
N SER A 514 0.30 -27.15 -5.09
CA SER A 514 0.35 -26.90 -3.65
C SER A 514 1.06 -25.59 -3.31
N TRP A 515 2.09 -25.20 -4.08
CA TRP A 515 2.74 -23.90 -3.97
C TRP A 515 1.79 -22.74 -4.26
N PHE A 516 0.87 -22.86 -5.22
CA PHE A 516 -0.12 -21.81 -5.44
C PHE A 516 -1.08 -21.66 -4.28
N VAL A 517 -1.50 -22.77 -3.65
CA VAL A 517 -2.34 -22.73 -2.46
C VAL A 517 -1.58 -22.19 -1.25
N GLY A 518 -0.29 -22.49 -1.10
CA GLY A 518 0.46 -22.08 0.09
C GLY A 518 1.12 -20.71 -0.03
N GLY A 519 1.62 -20.38 -1.23
CA GLY A 519 2.62 -19.34 -1.45
C GLY A 519 2.25 -18.26 -2.46
N SER A 520 1.10 -18.37 -3.13
CA SER A 520 0.65 -17.33 -4.06
C SER A 520 0.33 -16.03 -3.32
N PRO A 521 0.67 -14.85 -3.87
CA PRO A 521 0.15 -13.57 -3.38
C PRO A 521 -1.38 -13.47 -3.51
N TRP A 522 -2.01 -14.26 -4.39
CA TRP A 522 -3.45 -14.24 -4.68
C TRP A 522 -4.26 -15.31 -3.95
N PHE A 523 -3.60 -16.35 -3.43
CA PHE A 523 -4.29 -17.45 -2.76
C PHE A 523 -3.48 -17.93 -1.56
N GLY A 524 -4.18 -18.39 -0.52
CA GLY A 524 -3.53 -18.83 0.72
C GLY A 524 -2.64 -17.78 1.35
N ALA A 525 -1.53 -18.19 1.96
CA ALA A 525 -0.86 -17.37 2.98
C ALA A 525 -0.51 -15.95 2.51
N GLY A 526 -0.07 -15.76 1.26
CA GLY A 526 0.25 -14.43 0.72
C GLY A 526 -0.98 -13.51 0.59
N SER A 527 -2.10 -14.04 0.11
CA SER A 527 -3.37 -13.32 0.02
C SER A 527 -3.95 -13.01 1.40
N TRP A 528 -3.86 -13.96 2.35
CA TRP A 528 -4.29 -13.73 3.72
C TRP A 528 -3.46 -12.64 4.43
N ILE A 529 -2.13 -12.65 4.26
CA ILE A 529 -1.27 -11.60 4.83
C ILE A 529 -1.63 -10.22 4.25
N THR A 530 -1.81 -10.13 2.93
CA THR A 530 -2.15 -8.86 2.25
C THR A 530 -3.57 -8.39 2.59
N GLY A 531 -4.52 -9.33 2.60
CA GLY A 531 -5.92 -9.09 2.91
C GLY A 531 -6.14 -8.66 4.35
N ILE A 532 -5.38 -9.19 5.32
CA ILE A 532 -5.50 -8.81 6.74
C ILE A 532 -4.75 -7.50 7.06
N LEU A 533 -3.77 -7.08 6.24
CA LEU A 533 -2.96 -5.89 6.52
C LEU A 533 -3.77 -4.61 6.88
N PRO A 534 -4.90 -4.28 6.21
CA PRO A 534 -5.76 -3.17 6.62
C PRO A 534 -6.22 -3.24 8.09
N TRP A 535 -6.43 -4.44 8.65
CA TRP A 535 -6.86 -4.64 10.04
C TRP A 535 -5.77 -4.33 11.07
N GLY A 536 -4.53 -4.08 10.66
CA GLY A 536 -3.50 -3.51 11.53
C GLY A 536 -3.97 -2.22 12.23
N SER A 537 -4.80 -1.42 11.56
CA SER A 537 -5.42 -0.23 12.14
C SER A 537 -6.31 -0.53 13.35
N ASN A 538 -7.01 -1.67 13.35
CA ASN A 538 -7.84 -2.09 14.48
C ASN A 538 -7.01 -2.49 15.69
N TYR A 539 -5.85 -3.11 15.46
CA TYR A 539 -4.89 -3.37 16.53
C TYR A 539 -4.43 -2.04 17.16
N TYR A 540 -4.13 -1.02 16.36
CA TYR A 540 -3.75 0.31 16.87
C TYR A 540 -4.91 1.00 17.61
N ALA A 541 -6.13 0.93 17.09
CA ALA A 541 -7.33 1.44 17.74
C ALA A 541 -7.55 0.78 19.12
N TRP A 542 -7.49 -0.54 19.17
CA TRP A 542 -7.59 -1.33 20.40
C TRP A 542 -6.46 -1.00 21.39
N ARG A 543 -5.22 -0.88 20.91
CA ARG A 543 -4.06 -0.52 21.74
C ARG A 543 -4.22 0.88 22.32
N MET A 544 -4.63 1.86 21.53
CA MET A 544 -4.88 3.23 21.98
C MET A 544 -6.00 3.29 23.03
N ASP A 545 -7.12 2.60 22.79
CA ASP A 545 -8.23 2.50 23.74
C ASP A 545 -7.79 1.86 25.06
N ASN A 546 -7.00 0.79 25.03
CA ASN A 546 -6.47 0.17 26.25
C ASN A 546 -5.51 1.07 27.04
N LEU A 547 -4.58 1.74 26.35
CA LEU A 547 -3.64 2.66 27.00
C LEU A 547 -4.40 3.82 27.67
N THR A 548 -5.31 4.45 26.94
CA THR A 548 -6.11 5.58 27.44
C THR A 548 -7.11 5.17 28.52
N LYS A 549 -7.58 3.91 28.51
CA LYS A 549 -8.38 3.35 29.60
C LYS A 549 -7.61 3.26 30.90
N ARG A 550 -6.34 2.89 30.84
CA ARG A 550 -5.51 2.65 32.03
C ARG A 550 -4.89 3.91 32.63
N LEU A 551 -4.78 5.00 31.87
CA LEU A 551 -4.36 6.29 32.43
C LEU A 551 -5.29 6.75 33.57
N LEU A 552 -4.68 6.99 34.73
CA LEU A 552 -5.32 7.49 35.94
C LEU A 552 -5.06 8.99 36.06
N PHE A 553 -6.12 9.80 35.98
CA PHE A 553 -6.02 11.25 36.14
C PHE A 553 -6.40 11.62 37.57
N LYS A 554 -5.65 12.55 38.19
CA LYS A 554 -6.08 13.15 39.47
C LYS A 554 -7.44 13.84 39.37
N GLN A 555 -7.77 14.39 38.20
CA GLN A 555 -9.05 15.04 37.91
C GLN A 555 -9.87 14.19 36.92
N PRO A 556 -10.95 13.51 37.36
CA PRO A 556 -11.77 12.64 36.50
C PRO A 556 -12.44 13.37 35.33
N THR A 557 -12.76 14.66 35.49
CA THR A 557 -13.39 15.48 34.45
C THR A 557 -12.49 15.62 33.22
N LEU A 558 -11.20 15.89 33.41
CA LEU A 558 -10.22 16.01 32.32
C LEU A 558 -10.01 14.68 31.59
N ARG A 559 -10.07 13.55 32.31
CA ARG A 559 -10.03 12.22 31.70
C ARG A 559 -11.21 12.00 30.76
N ASN A 560 -12.40 12.41 31.17
CA ASN A 560 -13.60 12.31 30.34
C ASN A 560 -13.48 13.23 29.11
N SER A 561 -13.02 14.47 29.27
CA SER A 561 -12.77 15.39 28.16
C SER A 561 -11.76 14.83 27.15
N MET A 562 -10.66 14.24 27.62
CA MET A 562 -9.66 13.59 26.75
C MET A 562 -10.28 12.40 25.99
N ARG A 563 -11.08 11.56 26.66
CA ARG A 563 -11.74 10.41 26.01
C ARG A 563 -12.76 10.84 24.96
N THR A 564 -13.60 11.83 25.27
CA THR A 564 -14.55 12.40 24.30
C THR A 564 -13.81 12.94 23.09
N PHE A 565 -12.71 13.68 23.30
CA PHE A 565 -11.87 14.16 22.21
C PHE A 565 -11.33 13.02 21.36
N LEU A 566 -10.73 11.99 21.96
CA LEU A 566 -10.17 10.85 21.22
C LEU A 566 -11.21 10.07 20.40
N GLN A 567 -12.48 10.05 20.84
CA GLN A 567 -13.57 9.42 20.09
C GLN A 567 -13.88 10.14 18.76
N GLU A 568 -13.50 11.41 18.61
CA GLU A 568 -13.67 12.18 17.37
C GLU A 568 -12.61 11.81 16.30
N PHE A 569 -11.56 11.09 16.68
CA PHE A 569 -10.42 10.73 15.82
C PHE A 569 -10.29 9.21 15.67
N PRO A 570 -11.22 8.55 14.94
CA PRO A 570 -11.16 7.11 14.75
C PRO A 570 -9.85 6.71 14.05
N LEU A 571 -9.23 5.64 14.53
CA LEU A 571 -8.04 5.04 13.93
C LEU A 571 -8.38 3.89 12.96
N GLU A 572 -9.66 3.72 12.66
CA GLU A 572 -10.13 2.72 11.71
C GLU A 572 -9.65 3.05 10.29
N PHE A 573 -9.20 2.04 9.57
CA PHE A 573 -8.86 2.18 8.17
C PHE A 573 -10.15 2.32 7.34
N ARG A 574 -10.39 3.54 6.85
CA ARG A 574 -11.53 3.88 6.02
C ARG A 574 -11.06 4.52 4.73
N SER A 575 -11.11 3.75 3.66
CA SER A 575 -10.78 4.26 2.33
C SER A 575 -11.64 3.60 1.27
N GLY A 576 -12.39 4.41 0.51
CA GLY A 576 -13.30 3.92 -0.52
C GLY A 576 -14.33 2.96 0.07
N PHE A 577 -14.45 1.76 -0.54
CA PHE A 577 -15.32 0.69 -0.05
C PHE A 577 -14.69 -0.16 1.07
N LEU A 578 -13.39 -0.01 1.33
CA LEU A 578 -12.72 -0.73 2.41
C LEU A 578 -12.95 -0.02 3.73
N GLN A 579 -13.76 -0.66 4.57
CA GLN A 579 -13.95 -0.29 5.97
C GLN A 579 -13.53 -1.47 6.83
N THR A 580 -12.44 -1.31 7.57
CA THR A 580 -11.92 -2.37 8.43
C THR A 580 -12.62 -2.35 9.78
N THR A 581 -13.93 -2.53 9.82
CA THR A 581 -14.61 -2.71 11.11
C THR A 581 -14.51 -4.18 11.53
N PRO A 582 -14.55 -4.49 12.84
CA PRO A 582 -14.62 -5.88 13.32
C PRO A 582 -15.80 -6.66 12.70
N ILE A 583 -16.90 -5.96 12.39
CA ILE A 583 -18.10 -6.53 11.76
C ILE A 583 -17.83 -6.99 10.32
N MET A 584 -16.91 -6.33 9.61
CA MET A 584 -16.58 -6.70 8.22
C MET A 584 -15.56 -7.84 8.14
N LEU A 585 -14.80 -8.12 9.21
CA LEU A 585 -13.77 -9.17 9.20
C LEU A 585 -14.29 -10.55 8.76
N PRO A 586 -15.48 -11.03 9.21
CA PRO A 586 -16.04 -12.29 8.72
C PRO A 586 -16.30 -12.28 7.21
N LEU A 587 -16.83 -11.18 6.65
CA LEU A 587 -17.11 -11.08 5.21
C LEU A 587 -15.81 -11.21 4.39
N PHE A 588 -14.79 -10.43 4.76
CA PHE A 588 -13.50 -10.48 4.09
C PHE A 588 -12.79 -11.84 4.28
N SER A 589 -12.92 -12.46 5.46
CA SER A 589 -12.42 -13.80 5.73
C SER A 589 -13.13 -14.86 4.87
N VAL A 590 -14.44 -14.73 4.65
CA VAL A 590 -15.19 -15.62 3.76
C VAL A 590 -14.73 -15.46 2.31
N ILE A 591 -14.45 -14.24 1.85
CA ILE A 591 -13.92 -14.00 0.49
C ILE A 591 -12.56 -14.69 0.33
N LEU A 592 -11.63 -14.45 1.27
CA LEU A 592 -10.29 -15.06 1.24
C LEU A 592 -10.35 -16.59 1.36
N ALA A 593 -11.21 -17.10 2.23
CA ALA A 593 -11.43 -18.54 2.39
C ALA A 593 -12.05 -19.15 1.13
N THR A 594 -13.04 -18.50 0.51
CA THR A 594 -13.65 -18.96 -0.75
C THR A 594 -12.62 -18.97 -1.87
N ASN A 595 -11.77 -17.95 -1.98
CA ASN A 595 -10.69 -17.93 -2.97
C ASN A 595 -9.66 -19.03 -2.72
N THR A 596 -9.25 -19.23 -1.46
CA THR A 596 -8.31 -20.28 -1.08
C THR A 596 -8.88 -21.68 -1.33
N VAL A 597 -10.12 -21.92 -0.89
CA VAL A 597 -10.81 -23.20 -1.04
C VAL A 597 -11.13 -23.47 -2.50
N GLY A 598 -11.61 -22.48 -3.25
CA GLY A 598 -11.93 -22.68 -4.67
C GLY A 598 -10.72 -23.06 -5.51
N PHE A 599 -9.56 -22.48 -5.19
CA PHE A 599 -8.32 -22.93 -5.77
C PHE A 599 -7.94 -24.35 -5.28
N ALA A 600 -8.00 -24.61 -3.97
CA ALA A 600 -7.66 -25.92 -3.41
C ALA A 600 -8.60 -27.05 -3.88
N SER A 601 -9.86 -26.75 -4.20
CA SER A 601 -10.86 -27.69 -4.71
C SER A 601 -10.51 -28.23 -6.09
N ILE A 602 -9.89 -27.39 -6.95
CA ILE A 602 -9.30 -27.87 -8.20
C ILE A 602 -8.26 -28.95 -7.89
N MET A 603 -7.41 -28.71 -6.88
CA MET A 603 -6.32 -29.63 -6.53
C MET A 603 -6.80 -30.94 -5.89
N ASN A 604 -7.73 -30.87 -4.93
CA ASN A 604 -8.13 -32.03 -4.13
C ASN A 604 -8.80 -33.13 -4.96
N CYS A 605 -9.50 -32.77 -6.04
CA CYS A 605 -10.07 -33.77 -6.94
C CYS A 605 -8.99 -34.51 -7.72
N GLU A 606 -7.99 -33.78 -8.18
CA GLU A 606 -6.92 -34.32 -9.01
C GLU A 606 -5.94 -35.16 -8.18
N SER A 607 -5.59 -34.70 -6.97
CA SER A 607 -4.62 -35.36 -6.09
C SER A 607 -5.20 -36.59 -5.39
N ALA A 608 -6.42 -36.53 -4.86
CA ALA A 608 -7.05 -37.67 -4.16
C ALA A 608 -7.29 -38.86 -5.11
N ARG A 609 -7.61 -38.60 -6.38
CA ARG A 609 -7.78 -39.65 -7.39
C ARG A 609 -6.46 -40.11 -8.00
N ALA A 610 -5.47 -39.24 -8.17
CA ALA A 610 -4.13 -39.65 -8.58
C ALA A 610 -3.48 -40.57 -7.53
N ALA A 611 -3.61 -40.24 -6.24
CA ALA A 611 -3.10 -41.06 -5.15
C ALA A 611 -3.81 -42.42 -5.05
N SER A 612 -5.15 -42.46 -5.20
CA SER A 612 -5.87 -43.74 -5.21
C SER A 612 -5.52 -44.62 -6.41
N THR A 613 -5.29 -44.02 -7.60
CA THR A 613 -4.88 -44.78 -8.79
C THR A 613 -3.41 -45.21 -8.72
N CYS A 614 -2.51 -44.39 -8.18
CA CYS A 614 -1.11 -44.79 -7.96
C CYS A 614 -1.00 -45.91 -6.94
N ALA A 615 -1.83 -45.95 -5.90
CA ALA A 615 -1.88 -47.08 -4.97
C ALA A 615 -2.33 -48.38 -5.67
N VAL A 616 -3.29 -48.29 -6.61
CA VAL A 616 -3.73 -49.43 -7.42
C VAL A 616 -2.65 -49.87 -8.41
N ASN A 617 -2.01 -48.93 -9.11
CA ASN A 617 -0.95 -49.24 -10.07
C ASN A 617 0.35 -49.68 -9.41
N ALA A 618 0.70 -49.15 -8.23
CA ALA A 618 1.84 -49.66 -7.45
C ALA A 618 1.60 -51.11 -7.05
N ASN A 619 0.38 -51.46 -6.62
CA ASN A 619 0.03 -52.86 -6.37
C ASN A 619 0.08 -53.72 -7.65
N VAL A 620 -0.31 -53.18 -8.81
CA VAL A 620 -0.25 -53.90 -10.11
C VAL A 620 1.19 -54.04 -10.61
N VAL A 621 2.04 -53.03 -10.49
CA VAL A 621 3.46 -53.07 -10.87
C VAL A 621 4.26 -53.91 -9.87
N GLU A 622 3.90 -53.89 -8.59
CA GLU A 622 4.43 -54.83 -7.59
C GLU A 622 3.98 -56.26 -7.95
N LEU A 623 2.72 -56.48 -8.34
CA LEU A 623 2.25 -57.77 -8.86
C LEU A 623 2.97 -58.19 -10.16
N GLU A 624 3.19 -57.28 -11.12
CA GLU A 624 3.88 -57.56 -12.39
C GLU A 624 5.38 -57.78 -12.19
N SER A 625 6.04 -57.04 -11.29
CA SER A 625 7.44 -57.26 -10.94
C SER A 625 7.62 -58.54 -10.12
N THR A 626 6.72 -58.84 -9.17
CA THR A 626 6.69 -60.15 -8.49
C THR A 626 6.43 -61.28 -9.50
N TRP A 627 5.67 -61.01 -10.56
CA TRP A 627 5.40 -61.96 -11.64
C TRP A 627 6.57 -62.08 -12.64
N GLU A 628 7.28 -61.01 -12.97
CA GLU A 628 8.52 -61.04 -13.76
C GLU A 628 9.67 -61.67 -12.98
N GLU A 629 9.75 -61.47 -11.66
CA GLU A 629 10.68 -62.15 -10.77
C GLU A 629 10.32 -63.65 -10.66
N ALA A 630 9.03 -63.99 -10.63
CA ALA A 630 8.56 -65.37 -10.75
C ALA A 630 8.80 -65.98 -12.15
N ARG A 631 8.76 -65.18 -13.22
CA ARG A 631 8.99 -65.60 -14.62
C ARG A 631 10.48 -65.77 -14.93
N THR A 632 11.33 -64.88 -14.43
CA THR A 632 12.80 -64.98 -14.50
C THR A 632 13.37 -66.00 -13.50
N SER A 633 12.54 -66.43 -12.54
CA SER A 633 12.71 -67.71 -11.84
C SER A 633 12.53 -68.94 -12.75
N GLU A 634 12.63 -68.84 -14.08
CA GLU A 634 13.14 -69.97 -14.89
C GLU A 634 14.55 -70.44 -14.44
N THR A 635 15.25 -69.64 -13.63
CA THR A 635 16.38 -70.12 -12.80
C THR A 635 15.99 -71.18 -11.77
N TRP A 636 14.71 -71.29 -11.36
CA TRP A 636 14.19 -72.38 -10.53
C TRP A 636 14.02 -73.70 -11.29
N ILE A 637 13.77 -73.68 -12.60
CA ILE A 637 13.73 -74.91 -13.43
C ILE A 637 15.16 -75.43 -13.67
N LEU A 638 16.13 -74.53 -13.81
CA LEU A 638 17.55 -74.87 -13.83
C LEU A 638 18.09 -75.30 -12.44
N LEU A 639 17.61 -74.69 -11.35
CA LEU A 639 17.94 -75.11 -9.98
C LEU A 639 17.28 -76.44 -9.60
N GLU A 640 16.05 -76.73 -10.03
CA GLU A 640 15.42 -78.04 -9.84
C GLU A 640 16.18 -79.13 -10.59
N GLY A 641 16.65 -78.87 -11.81
CA GLY A 641 17.50 -79.80 -12.56
C GLY A 641 18.86 -80.06 -11.91
N LEU A 642 19.46 -79.05 -11.26
CA LEU A 642 20.72 -79.17 -10.52
C LEU A 642 20.55 -79.82 -9.14
N LEU A 643 19.42 -79.58 -8.46
CA LEU A 643 19.10 -80.18 -7.16
C LEU A 643 18.62 -81.64 -7.30
N TRP A 644 18.01 -82.03 -8.43
CA TRP A 644 17.65 -83.42 -8.73
C TRP A 644 18.86 -84.34 -8.89
N ARG A 645 20.03 -83.80 -9.28
CA ARG A 645 21.28 -84.59 -9.38
C ARG A 645 21.97 -84.84 -8.04
N ARG A 646 21.58 -84.16 -6.94
CA ARG A 646 22.39 -84.18 -5.71
C ARG A 646 21.75 -84.84 -4.48
N HIS A 647 20.45 -85.11 -4.44
CA HIS A 647 19.88 -85.78 -3.26
C HIS A 647 18.84 -86.87 -3.58
N GLY A 648 19.13 -88.04 -3.02
CA GLY A 648 18.36 -89.27 -3.15
C GLY A 648 16.94 -89.21 -2.61
N ALA A 649 16.12 -90.08 -3.21
CA ALA A 649 14.69 -90.18 -3.10
C ALA A 649 14.21 -90.76 -1.77
N ALA A 650 13.12 -90.19 -1.21
CA ALA A 650 11.93 -90.94 -0.81
C ALA A 650 10.82 -90.05 -0.21
N SER A 651 11.15 -88.94 0.47
CA SER A 651 10.15 -88.22 1.30
C SER A 651 9.38 -87.08 0.62
N LYS A 652 9.79 -86.59 -0.57
CA LYS A 652 9.19 -85.39 -1.20
C LYS A 652 8.19 -85.66 -2.34
N LYS A 653 7.90 -86.93 -2.64
CA LYS A 653 7.07 -87.33 -3.80
C LYS A 653 5.57 -87.04 -3.62
N SER A 654 5.09 -86.83 -2.39
CA SER A 654 3.68 -86.47 -2.10
C SER A 654 3.45 -84.97 -2.19
N GLN A 655 4.35 -84.15 -1.63
CA GLN A 655 4.29 -82.69 -1.72
C GLN A 655 4.44 -82.17 -3.15
N CYS A 656 5.35 -82.76 -3.95
CA CYS A 656 5.48 -82.37 -5.36
C CYS A 656 4.22 -82.71 -6.17
N ARG A 657 3.51 -83.80 -5.83
CA ARG A 657 2.23 -84.14 -6.47
C ARG A 657 1.06 -83.26 -6.01
N ALA A 658 1.13 -82.69 -4.80
CA ALA A 658 0.16 -81.70 -4.33
C ALA A 658 0.37 -80.35 -5.03
N LEU A 659 1.62 -79.88 -5.12
CA LEU A 659 1.98 -78.65 -5.83
C LEU A 659 1.69 -78.74 -7.33
N GLY A 660 2.02 -79.87 -7.97
CA GLY A 660 1.70 -80.08 -9.39
C GLY A 660 0.19 -80.03 -9.67
N ARG A 661 -0.65 -80.50 -8.75
CA ARG A 661 -2.11 -80.40 -8.88
C ARG A 661 -2.63 -78.97 -8.71
N GLN A 662 -2.06 -78.19 -7.80
CA GLN A 662 -2.41 -76.78 -7.63
C GLN A 662 -2.01 -75.96 -8.87
N LEU A 663 -0.82 -76.18 -9.42
CA LEU A 663 -0.35 -75.53 -10.64
C LEU A 663 -1.24 -75.86 -11.85
N ILE A 664 -1.69 -77.11 -12.00
CA ILE A 664 -2.61 -77.50 -13.08
C ILE A 664 -3.97 -76.81 -12.93
N GLU A 665 -4.52 -76.69 -11.72
CA GLU A 665 -5.78 -75.98 -11.50
C GLU A 665 -5.68 -74.47 -11.75
N ILE A 666 -4.56 -73.85 -11.35
CA ILE A 666 -4.28 -72.43 -11.68
C ILE A 666 -4.17 -72.25 -13.20
N GLN A 667 -3.49 -73.16 -13.90
CA GLN A 667 -3.34 -73.09 -15.35
C GLN A 667 -4.66 -73.34 -16.11
N LYS A 668 -5.56 -74.18 -15.57
CA LYS A 668 -6.92 -74.36 -16.11
C LYS A 668 -7.79 -73.14 -15.91
N GLU A 669 -7.75 -72.54 -14.72
CA GLU A 669 -8.54 -71.33 -14.43
C GLU A 669 -8.05 -70.13 -15.25
N TRP A 670 -6.73 -70.02 -15.46
CA TRP A 670 -6.16 -69.04 -16.37
C TRP A 670 -6.64 -69.24 -17.81
N ARG A 671 -6.64 -70.48 -18.33
CA ARG A 671 -7.18 -70.77 -19.66
C ARG A 671 -8.67 -70.43 -19.80
N ARG A 672 -9.47 -70.68 -18.75
CA ARG A 672 -10.88 -70.24 -18.71
C ARG A 672 -11.03 -68.73 -18.73
N LEU A 673 -10.15 -67.99 -18.05
CA LEU A 673 -10.18 -66.53 -18.04
C LEU A 673 -9.72 -65.95 -19.39
N GLU A 674 -8.72 -66.55 -20.03
CA GLU A 674 -8.27 -66.19 -21.39
C GLU A 674 -9.37 -66.47 -22.42
N GLU A 675 -10.05 -67.63 -22.34
CA GLU A 675 -11.21 -67.95 -23.19
C GLU A 675 -12.39 -67.00 -22.93
N LYS A 676 -12.67 -66.64 -21.67
CA LYS A 676 -13.69 -65.62 -21.34
C LYS A 676 -13.31 -64.25 -21.88
N ARG A 677 -12.03 -63.85 -21.82
CA ARG A 677 -11.54 -62.60 -22.38
C ARG A 677 -11.68 -62.56 -23.90
N ASN A 678 -11.42 -63.68 -24.57
CA ASN A 678 -11.48 -63.79 -26.03
C ASN A 678 -12.91 -64.03 -26.57
N GLN A 679 -13.85 -64.45 -25.72
CA GLN A 679 -15.28 -64.59 -26.06
C GLN A 679 -16.09 -63.29 -25.93
N ILE A 680 -15.48 -62.20 -25.46
CA ILE A 680 -16.12 -60.89 -25.40
C ILE A 680 -15.79 -60.15 -26.72
N PRO A 681 -16.74 -60.00 -27.67
CA PRO A 681 -16.50 -59.23 -28.87
C PRO A 681 -16.28 -57.76 -28.48
N SER A 682 -15.26 -57.12 -29.04
CA SER A 682 -14.91 -55.72 -28.72
C SER A 682 -16.07 -54.74 -28.93
N GLU A 683 -17.02 -55.04 -29.83
CA GLU A 683 -18.22 -54.24 -30.03
C GLU A 683 -19.25 -54.35 -28.89
N ASP A 684 -19.29 -55.46 -28.16
CA ASP A 684 -20.30 -55.71 -27.12
C ASP A 684 -19.93 -55.01 -25.79
N VAL A 685 -18.64 -54.79 -25.55
CA VAL A 685 -18.15 -53.92 -24.46
C VAL A 685 -18.51 -52.48 -24.74
N ILE A 686 -18.36 -52.02 -25.99
CA ILE A 686 -18.71 -50.66 -26.40
C ILE A 686 -20.24 -50.46 -26.35
N ARG A 687 -21.05 -51.45 -26.76
CA ARG A 687 -22.52 -51.38 -26.62
C ARG A 687 -22.99 -51.41 -25.17
N ARG A 688 -22.44 -52.30 -24.31
CA ARG A 688 -22.84 -52.36 -22.88
C ARG A 688 -22.42 -51.12 -22.10
N THR A 689 -21.27 -50.53 -22.42
CA THR A 689 -20.82 -49.28 -21.79
C THR A 689 -21.73 -48.11 -22.19
N ASN A 690 -22.14 -48.03 -23.46
CA ASN A 690 -23.12 -47.04 -23.91
C ASN A 690 -24.55 -47.28 -23.37
N LEU A 691 -24.94 -48.54 -23.17
CA LEU A 691 -26.24 -48.89 -22.58
C LEU A 691 -26.29 -48.54 -21.08
N LEU A 692 -25.21 -48.76 -20.33
CA LEU A 692 -25.09 -48.38 -18.91
C LEU A 692 -25.04 -46.86 -18.72
N LEU A 693 -24.40 -46.12 -19.63
CA LEU A 693 -24.43 -44.65 -19.64
C LEU A 693 -25.83 -44.08 -19.96
N ARG A 694 -26.63 -44.78 -20.79
CA ARG A 694 -28.03 -44.39 -21.06
C ARG A 694 -28.98 -44.77 -19.92
N LEU A 695 -28.79 -45.92 -19.28
CA LEU A 695 -29.61 -46.35 -18.14
C LEU A 695 -29.31 -45.55 -16.87
N GLY A 696 -28.09 -45.02 -16.72
CA GLY A 696 -27.75 -44.06 -15.65
C GLY A 696 -28.47 -42.71 -15.76
N ARG A 697 -28.89 -42.30 -16.97
CA ARG A 697 -29.72 -41.09 -17.19
C ARG A 697 -31.22 -41.32 -16.99
N ALA A 698 -31.69 -42.56 -16.98
CA ALA A 698 -33.12 -42.89 -16.93
C ALA A 698 -33.67 -43.05 -15.50
N ASN A 699 -32.83 -43.01 -14.46
CA ASN A 699 -33.25 -43.25 -13.06
C ASN A 699 -33.39 -41.98 -12.20
N SER A 700 -33.46 -40.79 -12.79
CA SER A 700 -33.80 -39.55 -12.08
C SER A 700 -35.17 -39.01 -12.53
N HIS A 701 -36.24 -39.69 -12.12
CA HIS A 701 -37.58 -39.17 -11.73
C HIS A 701 -38.68 -40.22 -11.94
N PRO A 702 -39.54 -40.49 -10.93
CA PRO A 702 -40.90 -40.90 -11.16
C PRO A 702 -41.88 -39.71 -11.05
N GLU A 703 -42.93 -39.82 -11.86
CA GLU A 703 -43.96 -38.85 -12.22
C GLU A 703 -44.93 -38.47 -11.09
N GLY A 704 -45.62 -37.33 -11.30
CA GLY A 704 -46.89 -36.99 -10.66
C GLY A 704 -47.64 -35.93 -11.48
N GLN A 705 -48.42 -36.38 -12.45
CA GLN A 705 -49.29 -35.62 -13.36
C GLN A 705 -50.45 -34.92 -12.64
N GLY A 706 -50.95 -33.82 -13.23
CA GLY A 706 -52.30 -33.32 -12.94
C GLY A 706 -52.58 -31.87 -13.34
N THR A 707 -52.72 -31.59 -14.63
CA THR A 707 -53.45 -30.39 -15.12
C THR A 707 -54.86 -30.77 -15.56
N PRO A 708 -55.84 -29.89 -15.33
CA PRO A 708 -56.76 -29.56 -16.40
C PRO A 708 -56.87 -28.04 -16.62
N ALA A 709 -56.95 -27.65 -17.90
CA ALA A 709 -57.45 -26.36 -18.37
C ALA A 709 -58.98 -26.30 -18.11
N LEU A 710 -59.70 -25.17 -17.98
CA LEU A 710 -59.76 -23.96 -18.80
C LEU A 710 -60.74 -22.97 -18.12
N SER A 711 -60.61 -21.68 -18.46
CA SER A 711 -61.64 -20.62 -18.52
C SER A 711 -62.09 -19.87 -17.24
N GLY A 712 -62.06 -18.52 -17.34
CA GLY A 712 -63.16 -17.68 -16.85
C GLY A 712 -62.84 -16.59 -15.81
N VAL A 713 -62.69 -15.36 -16.30
CA VAL A 713 -63.24 -14.09 -15.75
C VAL A 713 -62.85 -13.63 -14.33
N GLY A 714 -62.33 -12.38 -14.24
CA GLY A 714 -62.71 -11.45 -13.16
C GLY A 714 -61.59 -10.89 -12.26
N SER A 715 -61.24 -9.62 -12.48
CA SER A 715 -60.78 -8.66 -11.45
C SER A 715 -61.84 -8.53 -10.32
N PRO A 716 -61.62 -8.01 -9.08
CA PRO A 716 -60.53 -7.13 -8.60
C PRO A 716 -59.96 -7.43 -7.18
N TYR A 717 -58.96 -6.63 -6.76
CA TYR A 717 -58.58 -6.31 -5.36
C TYR A 717 -59.80 -5.92 -4.46
N PRO A 718 -59.66 -5.69 -3.12
CA PRO A 718 -58.60 -5.98 -2.14
C PRO A 718 -59.16 -6.60 -0.81
N ALA A 719 -58.30 -6.97 0.17
CA ALA A 719 -58.43 -6.64 1.61
C ALA A 719 -57.70 -7.62 2.57
N HIS A 720 -56.96 -7.01 3.51
CA HIS A 720 -56.79 -7.31 4.95
C HIS A 720 -57.04 -8.72 5.51
N LEU A 721 -56.06 -9.24 6.27
CA LEU A 721 -56.23 -9.90 7.59
C LEU A 721 -54.81 -10.10 8.18
N LEU A 722 -54.44 -9.36 9.24
CA LEU A 722 -54.58 -9.67 10.67
C LEU A 722 -53.45 -10.55 11.24
N VAL A 723 -52.62 -9.95 12.09
CA VAL A 723 -52.00 -10.55 13.31
C VAL A 723 -51.74 -9.37 14.29
N PRO A 724 -51.92 -9.56 15.62
CA PRO A 724 -52.66 -8.63 16.45
C PRO A 724 -51.78 -7.67 17.26
N GLY A 725 -52.43 -6.59 17.70
CA GLY A 725 -51.88 -5.66 18.66
C GLY A 725 -52.01 -6.11 20.11
N SER A 726 -51.22 -5.45 20.96
CA SER A 726 -51.66 -4.98 22.27
C SER A 726 -50.84 -3.75 22.65
N THR A 727 -51.52 -2.61 22.66
CA THR A 727 -51.14 -1.36 23.35
C THR A 727 -52.12 -1.16 24.53
N PRO A 728 -52.12 -0.02 25.22
CA PRO A 728 -51.20 0.51 26.23
C PRO A 728 -51.95 0.64 27.59
N THR A 729 -51.36 1.01 28.73
CA THR A 729 -51.39 2.36 29.34
C THR A 729 -51.15 2.23 30.86
N ARG A 730 -50.32 3.11 31.46
CA ARG A 730 -50.67 4.04 32.54
C ARG A 730 -49.42 4.72 33.14
N ALA A 731 -49.48 6.05 33.20
CA ALA A 731 -48.75 6.90 34.15
C ALA A 731 -49.75 7.35 35.25
N PRO A 732 -49.43 8.21 36.26
CA PRO A 732 -48.16 8.51 36.96
C PRO A 732 -48.26 8.57 38.53
N THR A 733 -47.10 8.53 39.23
CA THR A 733 -46.69 9.20 40.52
C THR A 733 -47.51 9.07 41.83
N PRO A 734 -47.02 9.51 43.03
CA PRO A 734 -45.66 9.48 43.63
C PRO A 734 -45.69 9.00 45.12
N LEU A 735 -44.53 8.72 45.74
CA LEU A 735 -44.38 8.85 47.20
C LEU A 735 -42.92 8.95 47.67
N GLU A 736 -42.79 9.74 48.73
CA GLU A 736 -41.62 10.33 49.38
C GLU A 736 -40.59 9.33 49.93
N ARG A 737 -39.32 9.77 50.00
CA ARG A 737 -38.62 9.84 51.29
C ARG A 737 -37.39 10.75 51.24
N ALA A 738 -37.41 11.70 52.16
CA ALA A 738 -36.29 12.56 52.53
C ALA A 738 -35.22 11.78 53.32
N SER A 739 -33.96 12.18 53.15
CA SER A 739 -32.93 12.06 54.20
C SER A 739 -32.03 13.29 54.14
N SER A 740 -32.01 14.01 55.24
CA SER A 740 -31.29 15.24 55.49
C SER A 740 -29.87 14.97 56.01
N TYR A 741 -28.89 15.75 55.54
CA TYR A 741 -27.64 16.02 56.24
C TYR A 741 -27.39 17.53 56.17
N PRO A 742 -27.21 18.24 57.31
CA PRO A 742 -26.92 19.67 57.31
C PRO A 742 -25.42 19.93 57.47
N GLY A 743 -24.92 20.93 56.74
CA GLY A 743 -23.73 21.67 57.15
C GLY A 743 -22.58 21.69 56.13
N GLN A 744 -22.72 22.49 55.07
CA GLN A 744 -21.57 23.17 54.43
C GLN A 744 -22.06 24.51 53.83
N PRO A 745 -21.30 25.61 53.98
CA PRO A 745 -21.70 26.93 53.50
C PRO A 745 -21.62 27.02 51.97
N ALA A 746 -22.65 27.63 51.38
CA ALA A 746 -22.81 27.79 49.94
C ALA A 746 -21.70 28.67 49.33
N VAL A 747 -20.97 28.09 48.38
CA VAL A 747 -20.12 28.83 47.43
C VAL A 747 -21.03 29.41 46.33
N PRO A 748 -20.94 30.71 45.99
CA PRO A 748 -21.80 31.29 44.98
C PRO A 748 -21.49 30.72 43.60
N ALA A 749 -22.54 30.24 42.92
CA ALA A 749 -22.48 29.73 41.56
C ALA A 749 -22.12 30.85 40.57
N LEU A 750 -21.05 30.64 39.80
CA LEU A 750 -20.69 31.45 38.63
C LEU A 750 -21.71 31.22 37.49
N PRO A 751 -22.20 32.27 36.81
CA PRO A 751 -23.21 32.14 35.79
C PRO A 751 -22.65 31.49 34.51
N ALA A 752 -23.38 30.50 34.00
CA ALA A 752 -23.09 29.66 32.83
C ALA A 752 -23.12 30.41 31.47
N ARG A 753 -22.73 31.68 31.41
CA ARG A 753 -22.83 32.52 30.20
C ARG A 753 -21.48 33.01 29.64
N ALA A 754 -20.35 32.59 30.22
CA ALA A 754 -19.01 33.05 29.81
C ALA A 754 -18.17 32.04 28.99
N LEU A 755 -18.72 30.88 28.61
CA LEU A 755 -18.00 29.84 27.83
C LEU A 755 -18.44 29.73 26.36
N LYS A 756 -19.22 30.69 25.86
CA LYS A 756 -19.72 30.71 24.47
C LYS A 756 -19.07 31.74 23.56
N GLN A 757 -18.01 32.43 24.03
CA GLN A 757 -17.41 33.56 23.30
C GLN A 757 -15.91 33.44 23.01
N VAL A 758 -15.33 32.25 23.21
CA VAL A 758 -13.99 31.90 22.69
C VAL A 758 -14.13 30.70 21.75
N GLN A 759 -14.91 30.88 20.69
CA GLN A 759 -14.83 30.08 19.48
C GLN A 759 -14.18 30.98 18.43
N LEU A 760 -12.85 31.00 18.43
CA LEU A 760 -12.06 31.50 17.33
C LEU A 760 -12.37 30.62 16.11
N SER A 761 -13.03 31.23 15.13
CA SER A 761 -13.36 30.71 13.83
C SER A 761 -12.08 30.35 13.05
N LEU A 762 -11.67 29.09 13.12
CA LEU A 762 -10.87 28.49 12.07
C LEU A 762 -11.81 28.14 10.89
N PRO A 763 -11.50 28.56 9.65
CA PRO A 763 -12.29 28.16 8.50
C PRO A 763 -12.06 26.66 8.25
N LEU A 764 -13.13 25.88 8.37
CA LEU A 764 -13.17 24.50 7.89
C LEU A 764 -12.91 24.51 6.37
N PRO A 765 -12.08 23.59 5.83
CA PRO A 765 -11.94 23.43 4.40
C PRO A 765 -13.24 22.82 3.85
N THR A 766 -13.93 23.57 2.99
CA THR A 766 -15.04 23.03 2.19
C THR A 766 -14.51 21.97 1.24
N LYS A 767 -15.15 20.79 1.28
CA LYS A 767 -15.11 19.78 0.23
C LYS A 767 -16.39 19.86 -0.57
#